data_AF-A0A367KN99-F1
#
_entry.id   AF-A0A367KN99-F1
#
_cell.length_a   1.000
_cell.length_b   1.000
_cell.length_c   1.000
_cell.angle_alpha   90.00
_cell.angle_beta   90.00
_cell.angle_gamma   90.00
#
_symmetry.space_group_name_H-M   'P 1'
#
loop_
_entity.id
_entity.type
_entity.pdbx_description
1 polymer ?
#
loop_
_entity_poly.entity_id
_entity_poly.type
_entity_poly.pdbx_seq_one_letter_code
_entity_poly.pdbx_strand_id
1 'polypeptide(L)'
;ETITCLLCLPLFVPSTRSTQNYIMCGYKSGWIRVFSESGVLLTEQQLETTPVLSIKMRTPPPVFKVPSQSVFKEDEDITILFEGKKVVSIDGQSLWLVLRVCDGQRESGIDTSRMHTAFQYKKWDLHHQDQVKDVVSLGPSPIHSRPSQPYTNSTQSFGNASTRYIGVGIYPMLTYYATAESTRTLSAASMATYVVSRVASPVFSFAKSWWTSGNASHPRKAATPYVPNLHQPPTHIEPATPIPAVLSANDPYRQINQISLCPPSTSSQRHTLAATSDALGRVILWDVIEGEMIRLWKGIRDASCGWVEVFEHEIYQQQQQPPSPPETIPRVLLFLVIHSSKLGSLRIFQMRHGKQVGAFHVGPGWKLVSCAREPLGSSMFCDKSALSVAAVLGIMEDAQLSGSQFSWLGSVFYLGYLVCQLPNNYLVQRLPIARYLGSVLVIWGIVMALTALCNTFAQLVGCRFLLGLFEGVTYPCVYILLSTLYRRSEQSICWGFVGISTGMGTVLGVLIAYGLAHLDGVAGMRGWRWGYIVFGIATVLIGVLTFFFLVDDTHHKLLRLTKVELEIVEERAKDNCVVRTTEIKTEQIWEAIQEPRLWLILLANILNCIENGGLVTFSTLLVSGLGFSSMTSIILQIPNGVAAALFAIGSVMIAKRIGRNTFTAISTSLVSLLGCILVVVIPGTPKLIGFYLAWAMTGTGALIQTLVSNNVSGYTKKVFYNGTNMVAMTLGNFIGPLMMTENQAPHYTGAIIGYAVSNAVLIVCLILIYFIMSKENARRTSHPPESETDVYLDLTDKQDRNIIYKL
;
A
#
# COMPACT_ATOMS: atom_id res chain seq x y z
N GLU A 1 26.03 30.09 -4.14
CA GLU A 1 25.69 29.08 -5.17
C GLU A 1 24.39 29.47 -5.86
N THR A 2 24.20 29.19 -7.15
CA THR A 2 22.97 29.54 -7.88
C THR A 2 22.10 28.31 -8.11
N ILE A 3 20.83 28.36 -7.69
CA ILE A 3 19.81 27.34 -7.98
C ILE A 3 19.47 27.42 -9.47
N THR A 4 19.42 26.28 -10.14
CA THR A 4 19.08 26.17 -11.57
C THR A 4 17.68 25.56 -11.78
N CYS A 5 17.31 24.58 -10.97
CA CYS A 5 16.02 23.89 -11.06
C CYS A 5 15.49 23.46 -9.68
N LEU A 6 14.18 23.26 -9.61
CA LEU A 6 13.43 22.93 -8.39
C LEU A 6 12.38 21.86 -8.73
N LEU A 7 12.21 20.87 -7.84
CA LEU A 7 11.09 19.91 -7.86
C LEU A 7 10.45 19.87 -6.47
N CYS A 8 9.12 19.90 -6.41
CA CYS A 8 8.36 19.71 -5.17
C CYS A 8 7.97 18.23 -5.03
N LEU A 9 8.33 17.64 -3.90
CA LEU A 9 8.11 16.25 -3.55
C LEU A 9 7.12 16.21 -2.37
N PRO A 10 5.81 16.07 -2.61
CA PRO A 10 4.85 15.82 -1.54
C PRO A 10 5.08 14.42 -0.98
N LEU A 11 5.42 14.33 0.30
CA LEU A 11 5.60 13.07 1.02
C LEU A 11 4.63 13.04 2.19
N PHE A 12 3.79 12.00 2.24
CA PHE A 12 3.01 11.73 3.43
C PHE A 12 3.97 11.36 4.59
N VAL A 13 3.96 12.19 5.65
CA VAL A 13 4.79 12.00 6.84
C VAL A 13 3.93 11.36 7.94
N PRO A 14 4.23 10.12 8.37
CA PRO A 14 3.39 9.42 9.35
C PRO A 14 3.39 10.03 10.77
N SER A 15 4.45 10.72 11.18
CA SER A 15 4.54 11.37 12.50
C SER A 15 3.55 12.53 12.63
N THR A 16 3.53 13.43 11.64
CA THR A 16 2.63 14.60 11.62
C THR A 16 1.25 14.30 11.05
N ARG A 17 1.04 13.12 10.44
CA ARG A 17 -0.17 12.73 9.70
C ARG A 17 -0.58 13.74 8.63
N SER A 18 0.40 14.44 8.06
CA SER A 18 0.22 15.44 7.03
C SER A 18 1.16 15.15 5.86
N THR A 19 0.72 15.51 4.66
CA THR A 19 1.61 15.55 3.50
C THR A 19 2.48 16.78 3.62
N GLN A 20 3.76 16.57 3.93
CA GLN A 20 4.76 17.64 3.98
C GLN A 20 5.39 17.80 2.59
N ASN A 21 5.66 19.05 2.20
CA ASN A 21 6.28 19.35 0.93
C ASN A 21 7.81 19.46 1.09
N TYR A 22 8.52 18.63 0.34
CA TYR A 22 9.99 18.64 0.28
C TYR A 22 10.44 19.31 -1.01
N ILE A 23 11.45 20.17 -0.95
CA ILE A 23 11.93 20.95 -2.08
C ILE A 23 13.31 20.43 -2.49
N MET A 24 13.38 19.75 -3.64
CA MET A 24 14.63 19.28 -4.23
C MET A 24 15.20 20.36 -5.15
N CYS A 25 16.35 20.92 -4.77
CA CYS A 25 17.05 22.00 -5.46
C CYS A 25 18.28 21.45 -6.21
N GLY A 26 18.34 21.70 -7.52
CA GLY A 26 19.55 21.52 -8.32
C GLY A 26 20.35 22.82 -8.44
N TYR A 27 21.68 22.71 -8.45
CA TYR A 27 22.59 23.86 -8.45
C TYR A 27 23.59 23.86 -9.61
N LYS A 28 24.15 25.03 -9.89
CA LYS A 28 25.18 25.21 -10.94
C LYS A 28 26.48 24.43 -10.69
N SER A 29 26.78 24.03 -9.46
CA SER A 29 27.96 23.21 -9.14
C SER A 29 27.68 21.69 -9.19
N GLY A 30 26.51 21.28 -9.68
CA GLY A 30 26.11 19.86 -9.75
C GLY A 30 25.70 19.24 -8.41
N TRP A 31 25.65 20.05 -7.35
CA TRP A 31 25.01 19.66 -6.09
C TRP A 31 23.50 19.55 -6.26
N ILE A 32 22.94 18.62 -5.51
CA ILE A 32 21.51 18.49 -5.28
C ILE A 32 21.28 18.51 -3.78
N ARG A 33 20.34 19.33 -3.33
CA ARG A 33 19.94 19.44 -1.92
C ARG A 33 18.45 19.28 -1.77
N VAL A 34 18.01 18.53 -0.78
CA VAL A 34 16.59 18.44 -0.42
C VAL A 34 16.36 19.21 0.87
N PHE A 35 15.41 20.15 0.82
CA PHE A 35 14.98 20.95 1.95
C PHE A 35 13.57 20.52 2.40
N SER A 36 13.32 20.64 3.70
CA SER A 36 11.95 20.62 4.24
C SER A 36 11.21 21.92 3.90
N GLU A 37 9.89 21.92 4.06
CA GLU A 37 9.03 23.10 3.95
C GLU A 37 9.49 24.29 4.82
N SER A 38 10.15 24.03 5.96
CA SER A 38 10.71 25.07 6.82
C SER A 38 12.09 25.59 6.38
N GLY A 39 12.59 25.21 5.20
CA GLY A 39 13.90 25.61 4.68
C GLY A 39 15.10 24.90 5.32
N VAL A 40 14.90 23.90 6.18
CA VAL A 40 15.99 23.11 6.78
C VAL A 40 16.51 22.09 5.76
N LEU A 41 17.83 22.04 5.57
CA LEU A 41 18.54 21.07 4.73
C LEU A 41 18.49 19.67 5.35
N LEU A 42 17.98 18.69 4.60
CA LEU A 42 17.81 17.31 5.06
C LEU A 42 18.92 16.37 4.55
N THR A 43 19.33 16.57 3.30
CA THR A 43 20.37 15.79 2.63
C THR A 43 20.95 16.59 1.47
N GLU A 44 22.26 16.47 1.25
CA GLU A 44 22.96 16.99 0.08
C GLU A 44 23.83 15.91 -0.57
N GLN A 45 23.82 15.85 -1.90
CA GLN A 45 24.68 14.95 -2.67
C GLN A 45 25.12 15.62 -3.97
N GLN A 46 26.42 15.56 -4.27
CA GLN A 46 26.97 15.92 -5.57
C GLN A 46 27.07 14.65 -6.42
N LEU A 47 26.32 14.62 -7.54
CA LEU A 47 26.30 13.46 -8.45
C LEU A 47 27.22 13.68 -9.66
N GLU A 48 27.54 14.94 -9.97
CA GLU A 48 28.37 15.38 -11.09
C GLU A 48 28.93 16.78 -10.76
N THR A 49 29.99 17.23 -11.44
CA THR A 49 30.56 18.59 -11.22
C THR A 49 29.94 19.66 -12.12
N THR A 50 29.22 19.28 -13.17
CA THR A 50 28.59 20.20 -14.12
C THR A 50 27.21 20.69 -13.61
N PRO A 51 26.71 21.85 -14.09
CA PRO A 51 25.41 22.38 -13.69
C PRO A 51 24.24 21.41 -13.86
N VAL A 52 23.36 21.32 -12.86
CA VAL A 52 22.06 20.65 -13.04
C VAL A 52 21.19 21.52 -13.95
N LEU A 53 20.59 20.94 -15.00
CA LEU A 53 19.72 21.62 -15.95
C LEU A 53 18.22 21.39 -15.65
N SER A 54 17.85 20.16 -15.29
CA SER A 54 16.45 19.74 -15.13
C SER A 54 16.34 18.60 -14.12
N ILE A 55 15.26 18.60 -13.33
CA ILE A 55 14.88 17.52 -12.40
C ILE A 55 13.41 17.21 -12.66
N LYS A 56 13.07 15.95 -12.93
CA LYS A 56 11.70 15.49 -13.16
C LYS A 56 11.44 14.14 -12.52
N MET A 57 10.18 13.91 -12.19
CA MET A 57 9.70 12.63 -11.64
C MET A 57 8.70 12.00 -12.62
N ARG A 58 8.83 10.69 -12.85
CA ARG A 58 7.80 9.86 -13.49
C ARG A 58 7.03 9.13 -12.40
N THR A 59 5.75 9.51 -12.24
CA THR A 59 4.79 8.74 -11.46
C THR A 59 4.18 7.62 -12.31
N PRO A 60 3.97 6.41 -11.76
CA PRO A 60 3.40 5.30 -12.52
C PRO A 60 1.92 5.54 -12.86
N PRO A 61 1.38 4.81 -13.85
CA PRO A 61 -0.02 4.91 -14.23
C PRO A 61 -0.97 4.63 -13.07
N PRO A 62 -2.04 5.42 -12.89
CA PRO A 62 -3.07 5.08 -11.93
C PRO A 62 -3.85 3.85 -12.45
N VAL A 63 -3.94 2.82 -11.61
CA VAL A 63 -4.46 1.49 -11.98
C VAL A 63 -5.99 1.49 -12.11
N PHE A 64 -6.48 2.05 -13.21
CA PHE A 64 -7.88 2.04 -13.60
C PHE A 64 -8.12 0.95 -14.65
N LYS A 65 -8.71 -0.18 -14.21
CA LYS A 65 -9.28 -1.30 -15.01
C LYS A 65 -8.87 -1.39 -16.50
N VAL A 66 -7.81 -2.14 -16.82
CA VAL A 66 -7.69 -2.85 -18.12
C VAL A 66 -7.20 -4.30 -17.87
N PRO A 67 -7.94 -5.37 -18.26
CA PRO A 67 -7.56 -6.74 -17.89
C PRO A 67 -6.63 -7.49 -18.87
N SER A 68 -6.28 -6.91 -20.03
CA SER A 68 -5.90 -7.68 -21.23
C SER A 68 -4.46 -7.53 -21.73
N GLN A 69 -3.60 -6.76 -21.06
CA GLN A 69 -2.15 -6.71 -21.39
C GLN A 69 -1.29 -6.92 -20.15
N SER A 70 -0.10 -7.49 -20.34
CA SER A 70 0.92 -7.66 -19.30
C SER A 70 1.45 -6.30 -18.86
N VAL A 71 0.75 -5.66 -17.92
CA VAL A 71 1.20 -4.42 -17.28
C VAL A 71 2.49 -4.74 -16.51
N PHE A 72 3.62 -4.31 -17.07
CA PHE A 72 4.87 -4.23 -16.32
C PHE A 72 4.62 -3.29 -15.14
N LYS A 73 4.96 -3.75 -13.93
CA LYS A 73 4.88 -2.90 -12.74
C LYS A 73 5.94 -1.80 -12.91
N GLU A 74 5.50 -0.60 -13.24
CA GLU A 74 6.36 0.56 -13.38
C GLU A 74 6.62 1.15 -11.99
N ASP A 75 7.89 1.23 -11.61
CA ASP A 75 8.33 1.93 -10.40
C ASP A 75 8.52 3.43 -10.69
N GLU A 76 8.46 4.26 -9.66
CA GLU A 76 8.73 5.71 -9.74
C GLU A 76 10.22 5.94 -10.04
N ASP A 77 10.50 6.83 -11.00
CA ASP A 77 11.87 7.31 -11.26
C ASP A 77 11.96 8.84 -11.12
N ILE A 78 13.11 9.31 -10.63
CA ILE A 78 13.50 10.71 -10.77
C ILE A 78 14.66 10.79 -11.75
N THR A 79 14.46 11.57 -12.81
CA THR A 79 15.44 11.80 -13.87
C THR A 79 16.01 13.21 -13.73
N ILE A 80 17.34 13.31 -13.69
CA ILE A 80 18.09 14.54 -13.46
C ILE A 80 19.06 14.74 -14.63
N LEU A 81 18.93 15.85 -15.35
CA LEU A 81 19.82 16.22 -16.44
C LEU A 81 20.91 17.17 -15.93
N PHE A 82 22.16 16.89 -16.33
CA PHE A 82 23.31 17.75 -16.10
C PHE A 82 23.83 18.30 -17.43
N GLU A 83 24.49 19.45 -17.37
CA GLU A 83 25.21 20.00 -18.51
C GLU A 83 26.33 19.03 -18.97
N GLY A 84 26.53 18.92 -20.28
CA GLY A 84 27.41 17.90 -20.86
C GLY A 84 26.73 16.55 -21.13
N LYS A 85 25.41 16.53 -21.39
CA LYS A 85 24.62 15.36 -21.88
C LYS A 85 24.43 14.22 -20.87
N LYS A 86 24.90 14.37 -19.64
CA LYS A 86 24.81 13.36 -18.59
C LYS A 86 23.43 13.37 -17.93
N VAL A 87 22.83 12.20 -17.76
CA VAL A 87 21.55 11.99 -17.08
C VAL A 87 21.74 11.05 -15.91
N VAL A 88 21.21 11.40 -14.75
CA VAL A 88 21.15 10.53 -13.57
C VAL A 88 19.71 10.12 -13.32
N SER A 89 19.47 8.82 -13.14
CA SER A 89 18.19 8.25 -12.74
C SER A 89 18.28 7.73 -11.31
N ILE A 90 17.40 8.21 -10.43
CA ILE A 90 17.26 7.80 -9.03
C ILE A 90 15.98 6.96 -8.90
N ASP A 91 16.08 5.83 -8.20
CA ASP A 91 14.94 4.98 -7.84
C ASP A 91 14.07 5.65 -6.77
N GLY A 92 12.77 5.81 -7.05
CA GLY A 92 11.84 6.51 -6.15
C GLY A 92 11.71 5.84 -4.78
N GLN A 93 11.74 4.49 -4.70
CA GLN A 93 11.63 3.79 -3.42
C GLN A 93 12.84 4.09 -2.52
N SER A 94 14.05 4.11 -3.09
CA SER A 94 15.28 4.47 -2.38
C SER A 94 15.26 5.92 -1.87
N LEU A 95 14.77 6.86 -2.69
CA LEU A 95 14.65 8.27 -2.33
C LEU A 95 13.68 8.48 -1.17
N TRP A 96 12.47 7.91 -1.25
CA TRP A 96 11.46 8.05 -0.20
C TRP A 96 11.91 7.45 1.14
N LEU A 97 12.70 6.37 1.12
CA LEU A 97 13.29 5.81 2.33
C LEU A 97 14.27 6.79 2.98
N VAL A 98 15.21 7.36 2.21
CA VAL A 98 16.19 8.34 2.71
C VAL A 98 15.49 9.57 3.30
N LEU A 99 14.52 10.15 2.60
CA LEU A 99 13.80 11.34 3.07
C LEU A 99 13.05 11.10 4.39
N ARG A 100 12.42 9.93 4.56
CA ARG A 100 11.77 9.54 5.81
C ARG A 100 12.75 9.39 6.98
N VAL A 101 13.96 8.87 6.74
CA VAL A 101 15.00 8.78 7.78
C VAL A 101 15.50 10.17 8.18
N CYS A 102 15.76 11.05 7.20
CA CYS A 102 16.18 12.43 7.49
C CYS A 102 15.12 13.19 8.31
N ASP A 103 13.83 13.12 7.94
CA ASP A 103 12.80 13.88 8.66
C ASP A 103 12.56 13.36 10.09
N GLY A 104 12.56 12.03 10.29
CA GLY A 104 12.46 11.44 11.63
C GLY A 104 13.63 11.78 12.57
N GLN A 105 14.81 12.12 12.03
CA GLN A 105 15.96 12.60 12.81
C GLN A 105 15.96 14.13 12.99
N ARG A 106 15.31 14.88 12.09
CA ARG A 106 15.04 16.31 12.28
C ARG A 106 14.08 16.55 13.44
N GLU A 107 13.05 15.72 13.61
CA GLU A 107 12.13 15.78 14.76
C GLU A 107 12.84 15.54 16.10
N SER A 108 13.93 14.76 16.14
CA SER A 108 14.71 14.49 17.35
C SER A 108 15.77 15.56 17.68
N GLY A 109 15.90 16.59 16.84
CA GLY A 109 16.84 17.70 17.05
C GLY A 109 18.29 17.40 16.68
N ILE A 110 18.56 16.32 15.95
CA ILE A 110 19.90 15.96 15.46
C ILE A 110 20.16 16.69 14.14
N ASP A 111 21.36 17.28 14.00
CA ASP A 111 21.78 17.97 12.78
C ASP A 111 22.04 16.96 11.64
N THR A 112 20.99 16.73 10.85
CA THR A 112 20.98 15.78 9.71
C THR A 112 21.98 16.14 8.62
N SER A 113 22.46 17.38 8.58
CA SER A 113 23.34 17.85 7.50
C SER A 113 24.65 17.08 7.39
N ARG A 114 25.14 16.49 8.48
CA ARG A 114 26.45 15.78 8.55
C ARG A 114 26.39 14.28 8.24
N MET A 115 25.24 13.75 7.81
CA MET A 115 25.10 12.32 7.52
C MET A 115 25.32 12.00 6.03
N HIS A 116 26.18 11.01 5.76
CA HIS A 116 26.37 10.45 4.42
C HIS A 116 25.20 9.54 3.98
N THR A 117 24.01 10.11 3.80
CA THR A 117 22.87 9.42 3.17
C THR A 117 22.94 9.55 1.65
N ALA A 118 23.57 8.59 0.99
CA ALA A 118 23.62 8.54 -0.48
C ALA A 118 22.33 7.95 -1.07
N PHE A 119 21.79 8.58 -2.10
CA PHE A 119 20.76 7.96 -2.95
C PHE A 119 21.38 6.85 -3.81
N GLN A 120 20.60 5.83 -4.14
CA GLN A 120 20.99 4.90 -5.20
C GLN A 120 20.60 5.47 -6.55
N TYR A 121 21.56 5.55 -7.47
CA TYR A 121 21.35 6.12 -8.79
C TYR A 121 22.09 5.33 -9.89
N LYS A 122 21.67 5.52 -11.15
CA LYS A 122 22.43 5.12 -12.35
C LYS A 122 22.73 6.38 -13.16
N LYS A 123 23.95 6.49 -13.70
CA LYS A 123 24.38 7.60 -14.56
C LYS A 123 24.54 7.15 -16.01
N TRP A 124 24.05 7.99 -16.91
CA TRP A 124 23.94 7.75 -18.34
C TRP A 124 24.54 8.93 -19.13
N ASP A 125 25.12 8.65 -20.30
CA ASP A 125 25.58 9.68 -21.25
C ASP A 125 24.74 9.61 -22.54
N LEU A 126 24.17 10.74 -22.96
CA LEU A 126 23.29 10.84 -24.12
C LEU A 126 24.09 11.20 -25.38
N HIS A 127 24.48 10.17 -26.16
CA HIS A 127 25.20 10.36 -27.41
C HIS A 127 24.31 10.94 -28.53
N HIS A 128 24.89 11.20 -29.71
CA HIS A 128 24.23 11.67 -30.94
C HIS A 128 23.62 13.09 -30.92
N GLN A 129 23.28 13.66 -29.77
CA GLN A 129 22.73 15.02 -29.66
C GLN A 129 23.77 16.02 -29.15
N ASP A 130 23.95 17.16 -29.84
CA ASP A 130 25.01 18.14 -29.54
C ASP A 130 24.78 18.91 -28.26
N GLN A 131 23.54 19.37 -28.02
CA GLN A 131 23.13 19.91 -26.73
C GLN A 131 21.76 19.36 -26.35
N VAL A 132 21.69 18.65 -25.22
CA VAL A 132 20.43 18.30 -24.56
C VAL A 132 20.08 19.44 -23.60
N LYS A 133 18.92 20.08 -23.80
CA LYS A 133 18.39 21.14 -22.93
C LYS A 133 17.49 20.59 -21.84
N ASP A 134 16.74 19.52 -22.15
CA ASP A 134 15.79 18.91 -21.23
C ASP A 134 15.54 17.44 -21.61
N VAL A 135 15.07 16.62 -20.65
CA VAL A 135 14.87 15.17 -20.83
C VAL A 135 13.62 14.67 -20.09
N VAL A 136 13.02 13.55 -20.53
CA VAL A 136 11.99 12.79 -19.79
C VAL A 136 12.23 11.28 -19.89
N SER A 137 11.95 10.55 -18.81
CA SER A 137 11.81 9.08 -18.82
C SER A 137 10.42 8.68 -19.33
N LEU A 138 10.35 7.63 -20.15
CA LEU A 138 9.13 6.99 -20.64
C LEU A 138 8.89 5.59 -20.02
N GLY A 139 9.76 5.16 -19.10
CA GLY A 139 9.73 3.79 -18.58
C GLY A 139 10.07 2.71 -19.63
N PRO A 140 9.70 1.44 -19.38
CA PRO A 140 10.08 0.30 -20.21
C PRO A 140 9.44 0.28 -21.61
N SER A 141 9.93 -0.59 -22.50
CA SER A 141 9.36 -0.78 -23.85
C SER A 141 8.08 -1.63 -23.85
N PRO A 142 7.07 -1.28 -24.68
CA PRO A 142 6.03 -2.22 -25.08
C PRO A 142 6.62 -3.42 -25.85
N ILE A 143 5.91 -4.56 -25.81
CA ILE A 143 6.24 -5.79 -26.56
C ILE A 143 5.95 -5.62 -28.07
N HIS A 144 5.09 -4.66 -28.44
CA HIS A 144 4.62 -4.45 -29.82
C HIS A 144 4.54 -2.96 -30.17
N SER A 145 5.66 -2.33 -30.52
CA SER A 145 5.68 -0.99 -31.13
C SER A 145 6.76 -0.89 -32.21
N ARG A 146 6.34 -0.95 -33.48
CA ARG A 146 7.15 -0.51 -34.63
C ARG A 146 6.71 0.91 -34.97
N PRO A 147 7.57 1.94 -34.87
CA PRO A 147 7.29 3.21 -35.55
C PRO A 147 7.33 2.96 -37.06
N SER A 148 6.41 3.58 -37.80
CA SER A 148 6.33 3.39 -39.25
C SER A 148 6.58 4.69 -40.02
N GLN A 149 7.43 4.61 -41.04
CA GLN A 149 7.69 5.64 -42.07
C GLN A 149 8.54 6.87 -41.65
N PRO A 150 8.82 7.84 -42.55
CA PRO A 150 9.79 7.63 -43.63
C PRO A 150 10.92 8.68 -43.66
N TYR A 151 10.94 9.61 -42.69
CA TYR A 151 11.90 10.74 -42.62
C TYR A 151 13.00 10.55 -41.56
N THR A 152 13.20 9.31 -41.09
CA THR A 152 14.06 9.00 -39.94
C THR A 152 15.25 8.15 -40.36
N ASN A 153 16.46 8.61 -40.02
CA ASN A 153 17.66 7.75 -40.05
C ASN A 153 17.58 6.75 -38.89
N SER A 154 16.88 5.63 -39.08
CA SER A 154 16.81 4.54 -38.10
C SER A 154 18.02 3.63 -38.22
N THR A 155 18.68 3.33 -37.09
CA THR A 155 19.87 2.46 -37.08
C THR A 155 19.68 1.12 -36.37
N GLN A 156 18.71 0.97 -35.46
CA GLN A 156 18.45 -0.32 -34.78
C GLN A 156 16.96 -0.59 -34.48
N SER A 157 16.59 -1.88 -34.51
CA SER A 157 15.27 -2.42 -34.19
C SER A 157 15.14 -2.74 -32.69
N PHE A 158 14.04 -2.36 -32.05
CA PHE A 158 13.79 -2.61 -30.63
C PHE A 158 12.71 -3.68 -30.36
N GLY A 159 13.01 -4.56 -29.41
CA GLY A 159 12.06 -5.54 -28.85
C GLY A 159 11.91 -5.51 -27.33
N ASN A 160 12.96 -5.17 -26.57
CA ASN A 160 12.97 -5.18 -25.09
C ASN A 160 13.96 -4.14 -24.52
N ALA A 161 13.57 -2.87 -24.40
CA ALA A 161 14.34 -1.87 -23.64
C ALA A 161 13.86 -1.76 -22.18
N SER A 162 14.80 -1.61 -21.25
CA SER A 162 14.50 -1.52 -19.80
C SER A 162 13.98 -0.14 -19.40
N THR A 163 14.54 0.94 -19.95
CA THR A 163 14.05 2.31 -19.83
C THR A 163 14.27 3.04 -21.16
N ARG A 164 13.34 3.92 -21.51
CA ARG A 164 13.44 4.80 -22.68
C ARG A 164 13.43 6.26 -22.23
N TYR A 165 14.17 7.12 -22.92
CA TYR A 165 14.20 8.56 -22.65
C TYR A 165 13.93 9.35 -23.93
N ILE A 166 13.35 10.55 -23.81
CA ILE A 166 13.36 11.57 -24.86
C ILE A 166 14.23 12.72 -24.38
N GLY A 167 15.33 12.98 -25.10
CA GLY A 167 16.11 14.21 -24.99
C GLY A 167 15.60 15.25 -26.00
N VAL A 168 15.52 16.51 -25.58
CA VAL A 168 15.21 17.65 -26.45
C VAL A 168 16.28 18.72 -26.32
N GLY A 169 16.52 19.48 -27.40
CA GLY A 169 17.58 20.47 -27.41
C GLY A 169 17.93 20.98 -28.80
N ILE A 170 19.22 20.90 -29.13
CA ILE A 170 19.84 21.47 -30.33
C ILE A 170 20.68 20.40 -31.02
N TYR A 171 20.46 20.22 -32.33
CA TYR A 171 21.10 19.27 -33.26
C TYR A 171 21.28 17.83 -32.73
N PRO A 172 20.38 16.89 -33.11
CA PRO A 172 18.98 17.06 -33.50
C PRO A 172 18.13 17.81 -32.46
N MET A 173 16.92 18.24 -32.84
CA MET A 173 16.00 18.95 -31.92
C MET A 173 15.38 18.02 -30.88
N LEU A 174 15.17 16.73 -31.23
CA LEU A 174 14.54 15.72 -30.40
C LEU A 174 15.15 14.34 -30.71
N THR A 175 15.48 13.59 -29.67
CA THR A 175 16.12 12.26 -29.75
C THR A 175 15.49 11.28 -28.79
N TYR A 176 15.14 10.08 -29.27
CA TYR A 176 14.75 8.94 -28.47
C TYR A 176 15.98 8.10 -28.13
N TYR A 177 16.07 7.66 -26.88
CA TYR A 177 17.12 6.84 -26.31
C TYR A 177 16.52 5.61 -25.64
N ALA A 178 17.25 4.50 -25.61
CA ALA A 178 16.79 3.26 -24.97
C ALA A 178 17.94 2.45 -24.37
N THR A 179 17.74 1.93 -23.16
CA THR A 179 18.73 1.10 -22.44
C THR A 179 18.50 -0.38 -22.72
N ALA A 180 19.58 -1.09 -23.09
CA ALA A 180 19.55 -2.52 -23.39
C ALA A 180 19.76 -3.43 -22.17
N GLU A 181 20.29 -2.90 -21.05
CA GLU A 181 20.59 -3.71 -19.87
C GLU A 181 19.33 -4.19 -19.15
N SER A 182 19.23 -5.50 -18.93
CA SER A 182 18.18 -6.15 -18.14
C SER A 182 18.40 -6.07 -16.63
N THR A 183 19.41 -5.32 -16.17
CA THR A 183 19.67 -5.05 -14.74
C THR A 183 18.62 -4.10 -14.17
N ARG A 184 17.44 -4.68 -13.88
CA ARG A 184 16.48 -4.10 -12.93
C ARG A 184 17.24 -3.57 -11.71
N THR A 185 16.80 -2.44 -11.20
CA THR A 185 17.18 -1.99 -9.87
C THR A 185 16.98 -3.13 -8.86
N LEU A 186 17.94 -3.19 -7.94
CA LEU A 186 18.16 -4.25 -6.95
C LEU A 186 16.87 -4.87 -6.39
N SER A 187 16.86 -6.20 -6.25
CA SER A 187 15.75 -6.88 -5.56
C SER A 187 15.58 -6.33 -4.15
N ALA A 188 14.39 -6.46 -3.56
CA ALA A 188 14.12 -6.02 -2.19
C ALA A 188 15.13 -6.57 -1.16
N ALA A 189 15.69 -7.76 -1.40
CA ALA A 189 16.76 -8.33 -0.58
C ALA A 189 18.07 -7.53 -0.64
N SER A 190 18.43 -7.00 -1.81
CA SER A 190 19.65 -6.19 -1.98
C SER A 190 19.47 -4.74 -1.52
N MET A 191 18.26 -4.18 -1.54
CA MET A 191 17.93 -2.97 -0.76
C MET A 191 18.09 -3.21 0.75
N ALA A 192 17.59 -4.33 1.29
CA ALA A 192 17.73 -4.65 2.71
C ALA A 192 19.20 -4.74 3.13
N THR A 193 20.04 -5.44 2.35
CA THR A 193 21.50 -5.50 2.59
C THR A 193 22.17 -4.11 2.50
N TYR A 194 21.78 -3.27 1.52
CA TYR A 194 22.32 -1.92 1.38
C TYR A 194 21.99 -1.03 2.58
N VAL A 195 20.72 -1.03 3.02
CA VAL A 195 20.25 -0.30 4.21
C VAL A 195 20.99 -0.76 5.46
N VAL A 196 21.14 -2.08 5.68
CA VAL A 196 21.94 -2.63 6.79
C VAL A 196 23.40 -2.17 6.72
N SER A 197 24.00 -2.09 5.53
CA SER A 197 25.42 -1.73 5.37
C SER A 197 25.77 -0.25 5.60
N ARG A 198 24.82 0.67 5.38
CA ARG A 198 25.09 2.13 5.40
C ARG A 198 24.22 2.93 6.38
N VAL A 199 23.06 2.43 6.79
CA VAL A 199 22.13 3.14 7.69
C VAL A 199 22.23 2.62 9.14
N ALA A 200 22.85 1.46 9.38
CA ALA A 200 23.03 0.92 10.73
C ALA A 200 23.83 1.87 11.65
N SER A 201 24.98 2.39 11.20
CA SER A 201 25.83 3.27 12.02
C SER A 201 25.08 4.50 12.58
N PRO A 202 24.35 5.29 11.77
CA PRO A 202 23.51 6.37 12.28
C PRO A 202 22.37 5.94 13.22
N VAL A 203 21.71 4.82 12.94
CA VAL A 203 20.61 4.31 13.79
C VAL A 203 21.14 3.81 15.15
N PHE A 204 22.31 3.19 15.19
CA PHE A 204 23.02 2.88 16.43
C PHE A 204 23.51 4.15 17.16
N SER A 205 23.91 5.19 16.43
CA SER A 205 24.25 6.50 17.03
C SER A 205 23.04 7.15 17.70
N PHE A 206 21.85 7.08 17.09
CA PHE A 206 20.59 7.56 17.64
C PHE A 206 20.24 6.86 18.97
N ALA A 207 20.31 5.52 19.01
CA ALA A 207 20.11 4.76 20.24
C ALA A 207 21.13 5.15 21.34
N LYS A 208 22.40 5.36 20.95
CA LYS A 208 23.48 5.73 21.88
C LYS A 208 23.38 7.17 22.41
N SER A 209 22.89 8.13 21.62
CA SER A 209 22.68 9.52 22.09
C SER A 209 21.44 9.65 22.97
N TRP A 210 20.37 8.90 22.67
CA TRP A 210 19.17 8.85 23.52
C TRP A 210 19.52 8.34 24.93
N TRP A 211 20.40 7.35 25.03
CA TRP A 211 20.84 6.80 26.33
C TRP A 211 21.89 7.62 27.07
N THR A 212 22.54 8.60 26.43
CA THR A 212 23.63 9.38 27.08
C THR A 212 23.28 10.85 27.37
N SER A 213 22.14 11.37 26.89
CA SER A 213 21.70 12.73 27.19
C SER A 213 20.98 12.84 28.56
N GLY A 214 21.74 12.64 29.64
CA GLY A 214 21.40 13.16 30.95
C GLY A 214 21.89 14.60 31.10
N ASN A 215 20.99 15.54 31.41
CA ASN A 215 21.27 16.95 31.72
C ASN A 215 21.96 17.79 30.62
N ALA A 216 21.18 18.30 29.65
CA ALA A 216 21.54 19.49 28.89
C ALA A 216 20.32 20.38 28.61
N SER A 217 20.00 21.29 29.54
CA SER A 217 18.96 22.31 29.33
C SER A 217 19.49 23.47 28.48
N HIS A 218 19.28 23.42 27.17
CA HIS A 218 19.53 24.58 26.29
C HIS A 218 18.22 25.27 25.87
N PRO A 219 18.09 26.60 26.10
CA PRO A 219 16.88 27.34 25.77
C PRO A 219 16.76 27.54 24.25
N ARG A 220 15.54 27.40 23.72
CA ARG A 220 15.20 27.80 22.35
C ARG A 220 15.40 29.31 22.18
N LYS A 221 16.51 29.72 21.57
CA LYS A 221 16.63 31.05 20.94
C LYS A 221 16.30 30.91 19.46
N ALA A 222 15.37 31.73 18.99
CA ALA A 222 15.19 31.95 17.56
C ALA A 222 16.45 32.60 17.00
N ALA A 223 17.10 31.94 16.06
CA ALA A 223 18.22 32.46 15.29
C ALA A 223 18.02 32.06 13.82
N THR A 224 18.56 32.88 12.93
CA THR A 224 18.53 32.74 11.46
C THR A 224 18.81 31.33 10.96
N PRO A 225 18.24 30.89 9.82
CA PRO A 225 18.48 29.56 9.26
C PRO A 225 19.98 29.34 9.05
N TYR A 226 20.55 28.51 9.90
CA TYR A 226 21.95 28.11 9.89
C TYR A 226 22.21 27.26 8.65
N VAL A 227 23.04 27.77 7.74
CA VAL A 227 23.56 26.99 6.62
C VAL A 227 24.81 26.25 7.13
N PRO A 228 24.80 24.91 7.21
CA PRO A 228 25.95 24.15 7.68
C PRO A 228 27.15 24.33 6.74
N ASN A 229 28.36 24.12 7.27
CA ASN A 229 29.56 24.09 6.45
C ASN A 229 29.45 22.97 5.40
N LEU A 230 29.57 23.35 4.13
CA LEU A 230 29.43 22.49 2.95
C LEU A 230 30.33 21.26 3.03
N HIS A 231 29.79 20.09 2.65
CA HIS A 231 30.62 18.90 2.49
C HIS A 231 31.68 19.10 1.40
N GLN A 232 32.88 18.59 1.64
CA GLN A 232 33.92 18.59 0.61
C GLN A 232 33.43 17.77 -0.60
N PRO A 233 33.66 18.24 -1.84
CA PRO A 233 33.23 17.54 -3.04
C PRO A 233 33.87 16.14 -3.10
N PRO A 234 33.13 15.09 -3.52
CA PRO A 234 33.64 13.73 -3.57
C PRO A 234 34.86 13.63 -4.51
N THR A 235 35.93 12.99 -4.03
CA THR A 235 37.21 12.86 -4.75
C THR A 235 37.14 11.92 -5.95
N HIS A 236 36.12 11.06 -6.02
CA HIS A 236 35.87 10.14 -7.13
C HIS A 236 34.37 10.09 -7.44
N ILE A 237 34.01 10.47 -8.66
CA ILE A 237 32.62 10.46 -9.15
C ILE A 237 32.48 9.34 -10.17
N GLU A 238 31.41 8.54 -10.07
CA GLU A 238 31.17 7.43 -11.00
C GLU A 238 31.00 7.92 -12.44
N PRO A 239 31.64 7.25 -13.43
CA PRO A 239 31.51 7.60 -14.84
C PRO A 239 30.10 7.28 -15.37
N ALA A 240 29.74 7.94 -16.48
CA ALA A 240 28.44 7.76 -17.12
C ALA A 240 28.46 6.60 -18.13
N THR A 241 27.42 5.76 -18.15
CA THR A 241 27.28 4.68 -19.14
C THR A 241 26.66 5.22 -20.44
N PRO A 242 27.26 4.99 -21.62
CA PRO A 242 26.74 5.50 -22.88
C PRO A 242 25.38 4.89 -23.25
N ILE A 243 24.39 5.71 -23.61
CA ILE A 243 23.12 5.26 -24.22
C ILE A 243 23.12 5.58 -25.72
N PRO A 244 22.82 4.60 -26.60
CA PRO A 244 22.65 4.85 -28.02
C PRO A 244 21.34 5.62 -28.31
N ALA A 245 21.40 6.53 -29.27
CA ALA A 245 20.21 7.12 -29.87
C ALA A 245 19.51 6.10 -30.79
N VAL A 246 18.19 6.03 -30.69
CA VAL A 246 17.32 5.09 -31.41
C VAL A 246 16.69 5.75 -32.63
N LEU A 247 16.19 6.96 -32.43
CA LEU A 247 15.49 7.76 -33.43
C LEU A 247 15.73 9.23 -33.13
N SER A 248 15.98 10.05 -34.15
CA SER A 248 16.18 11.48 -34.00
C SER A 248 15.42 12.27 -35.05
N ALA A 249 14.75 13.34 -34.62
CA ALA A 249 14.13 14.32 -35.50
C ALA A 249 15.01 15.58 -35.56
N ASN A 250 15.47 15.95 -36.76
CA ASN A 250 16.36 17.07 -36.97
C ASN A 250 15.66 18.19 -37.75
N ASP A 251 15.45 19.35 -37.13
CA ASP A 251 15.08 20.61 -37.77
C ASP A 251 16.16 21.62 -37.39
N PRO A 252 17.08 21.98 -38.30
CA PRO A 252 18.27 22.75 -37.97
C PRO A 252 17.98 24.19 -37.51
N TYR A 253 16.75 24.67 -37.71
CA TYR A 253 16.29 26.00 -37.30
C TYR A 253 15.45 25.98 -36.01
N ARG A 254 15.21 24.80 -35.42
CA ARG A 254 14.35 24.64 -34.24
C ARG A 254 15.13 24.12 -33.04
N GLN A 255 15.10 24.91 -31.97
CA GLN A 255 15.72 24.59 -30.70
C GLN A 255 14.61 24.39 -29.66
N ILE A 256 14.52 23.18 -29.11
CA ILE A 256 13.51 22.86 -28.09
C ILE A 256 14.15 23.05 -26.71
N ASN A 257 13.50 23.87 -25.87
CA ASN A 257 14.03 24.27 -24.56
C ASN A 257 13.51 23.42 -23.40
N GLN A 258 12.26 22.93 -23.49
CA GLN A 258 11.60 22.16 -22.43
C GLN A 258 10.67 21.12 -23.03
N ILE A 259 10.51 19.99 -22.35
CA ILE A 259 9.54 18.91 -22.63
C ILE A 259 8.74 18.54 -21.38
N SER A 260 7.42 18.42 -21.51
CA SER A 260 6.49 18.11 -20.42
C SER A 260 5.60 16.94 -20.83
N LEU A 261 5.77 15.80 -20.17
CA LEU A 261 5.10 14.54 -20.49
C LEU A 261 3.70 14.52 -19.85
N CYS A 262 2.68 14.07 -20.58
CA CYS A 262 1.33 13.95 -19.99
C CYS A 262 1.31 12.87 -18.91
N PRO A 263 0.44 12.95 -17.90
CA PRO A 263 0.14 11.82 -17.02
C PRO A 263 -0.25 10.57 -17.83
N PRO A 264 0.01 9.36 -17.33
CA PRO A 264 -0.31 8.14 -18.06
C PRO A 264 -1.82 8.00 -18.28
N SER A 265 -2.24 7.88 -19.55
CA SER A 265 -3.65 7.73 -19.88
C SER A 265 -4.23 6.45 -19.26
N THR A 266 -5.44 6.55 -18.72
CA THR A 266 -6.13 5.42 -18.09
C THR A 266 -6.38 4.26 -19.04
N SER A 267 -6.58 4.53 -20.34
CA SER A 267 -6.86 3.51 -21.35
C SER A 267 -5.63 2.77 -21.88
N SER A 268 -4.50 3.47 -22.04
CA SER A 268 -3.25 2.89 -22.56
C SER A 268 -2.26 2.50 -21.44
N GLN A 269 -2.52 2.94 -20.20
CA GLN A 269 -1.64 2.80 -19.04
C GLN A 269 -0.21 3.30 -19.32
N ARG A 270 -0.08 4.33 -20.17
CA ARG A 270 1.20 4.89 -20.63
C ARG A 270 1.08 6.38 -20.92
N HIS A 271 2.21 7.07 -20.92
CA HIS A 271 2.33 8.43 -21.45
C HIS A 271 2.16 8.40 -22.97
N THR A 272 1.12 9.05 -23.51
CA THR A 272 0.83 9.09 -24.95
C THR A 272 1.21 10.42 -25.60
N LEU A 273 1.24 11.51 -24.82
CA LEU A 273 1.42 12.87 -25.32
C LEU A 273 2.57 13.57 -24.60
N ALA A 274 3.29 14.43 -25.32
CA ALA A 274 4.26 15.35 -24.73
C ALA A 274 4.09 16.76 -25.32
N ALA A 275 4.18 17.77 -24.47
CA ALA A 275 4.19 19.17 -24.88
C ALA A 275 5.61 19.72 -24.79
N THR A 276 6.10 20.35 -25.84
CA THR A 276 7.44 20.97 -25.88
C THR A 276 7.37 22.45 -26.20
N SER A 277 8.24 23.26 -25.62
CA SER A 277 8.38 24.69 -25.94
C SER A 277 9.67 24.97 -26.72
N ASP A 278 9.59 25.69 -27.83
CA ASP A 278 10.77 26.10 -28.61
C ASP A 278 11.25 27.52 -28.26
N ALA A 279 12.49 27.83 -28.66
CA ALA A 279 13.10 29.16 -28.47
C ALA A 279 12.43 30.28 -29.30
N LEU A 280 11.60 29.94 -30.29
CA LEU A 280 10.90 30.88 -31.17
C LEU A 280 9.53 31.30 -30.61
N GLY A 281 9.16 30.79 -29.44
CA GLY A 281 7.88 31.06 -28.78
C GLY A 281 6.74 30.27 -29.39
N ARG A 282 6.95 28.97 -29.58
CA ARG A 282 5.93 28.03 -30.04
C ARG A 282 5.86 26.86 -29.07
N VAL A 283 4.64 26.34 -28.87
CA VAL A 283 4.40 25.11 -28.12
C VAL A 283 3.93 24.03 -29.09
N ILE A 284 4.57 22.88 -29.07
CA ILE A 284 4.30 21.74 -29.95
C ILE A 284 3.75 20.60 -29.09
N LEU A 285 2.62 20.02 -29.49
CA LEU A 285 2.09 18.77 -28.95
C LEU A 285 2.57 17.62 -29.84
N TRP A 286 3.20 16.63 -29.23
CA TRP A 286 3.70 15.41 -29.87
C TRP A 286 2.90 14.19 -29.44
N ASP A 287 2.69 13.26 -30.35
CA ASP A 287 2.47 11.86 -30.02
C ASP A 287 3.82 11.23 -29.63
N VAL A 288 3.89 10.62 -28.45
CA VAL A 288 5.12 10.03 -27.90
C VAL A 288 5.35 8.60 -28.41
N ILE A 289 4.31 7.96 -28.94
CA ILE A 289 4.36 6.59 -29.45
C ILE A 289 4.79 6.61 -30.92
N GLU A 290 4.13 7.42 -31.75
CA GLU A 290 4.43 7.53 -33.18
C GLU A 290 5.53 8.57 -33.49
N GLY A 291 5.81 9.49 -32.56
CA GLY A 291 6.78 10.57 -32.74
C GLY A 291 6.27 11.74 -33.58
N GLU A 292 4.97 11.79 -33.87
CA GLU A 292 4.35 12.79 -34.76
C GLU A 292 4.00 14.10 -34.05
N MET A 293 4.03 15.21 -34.79
CA MET A 293 3.53 16.50 -34.31
C MET A 293 2.02 16.61 -34.52
N ILE A 294 1.24 16.54 -33.43
CA ILE A 294 -0.22 16.63 -33.45
C ILE A 294 -0.70 18.09 -33.62
N ARG A 295 -0.08 19.05 -32.92
CA ARG A 295 -0.55 20.44 -32.87
C ARG A 295 0.57 21.43 -32.56
N LEU A 296 0.43 22.67 -33.07
CA LEU A 296 1.35 23.78 -32.83
C LEU A 296 0.59 25.04 -32.41
N TRP A 297 0.92 25.60 -31.25
CA TRP A 297 0.54 26.96 -30.85
C TRP A 297 1.71 27.91 -31.12
N LYS A 298 1.44 29.07 -31.74
CA LYS A 298 2.45 30.08 -32.10
C LYS A 298 2.27 31.35 -31.24
N GLY A 299 3.35 32.09 -31.02
CA GLY A 299 3.32 33.40 -30.35
C GLY A 299 3.33 33.34 -28.82
N ILE A 300 3.71 32.21 -28.24
CA ILE A 300 3.81 32.01 -26.79
C ILE A 300 5.30 31.88 -26.44
N ARG A 301 5.97 33.02 -26.25
CA ARG A 301 7.38 33.06 -25.80
C ARG A 301 7.48 32.68 -24.32
N ASP A 302 8.63 32.10 -23.96
CA ASP A 302 8.97 31.71 -22.59
C ASP A 302 7.88 30.83 -21.94
N ALA A 303 7.39 29.86 -22.73
CA ALA A 303 6.29 28.99 -22.38
C ALA A 303 6.74 27.79 -21.54
N SER A 304 6.17 27.65 -20.33
CA SER A 304 6.25 26.43 -19.51
C SER A 304 4.94 25.63 -19.67
N CYS A 305 5.06 24.32 -19.90
CA CYS A 305 3.91 23.43 -20.09
C CYS A 305 3.72 22.48 -18.90
N GLY A 306 2.48 22.28 -18.48
CA GLY A 306 2.09 21.29 -17.48
C GLY A 306 0.72 20.71 -17.78
N TRP A 307 0.29 19.75 -16.97
CA TRP A 307 -0.88 18.93 -17.27
C TRP A 307 -1.82 18.87 -16.06
N VAL A 308 -3.12 18.84 -16.34
CA VAL A 308 -4.18 18.67 -15.34
C VAL A 308 -5.11 17.56 -15.80
N GLU A 309 -5.33 16.58 -14.93
CA GLU A 309 -6.36 15.57 -15.10
C GLU A 309 -7.55 15.94 -14.22
N VAL A 310 -8.76 15.84 -14.77
CA VAL A 310 -10.01 15.94 -14.01
C VAL A 310 -10.82 14.69 -14.29
N PHE A 311 -11.35 14.04 -13.26
CA PHE A 311 -12.20 12.87 -13.44
C PHE A 311 -13.63 13.33 -13.74
N GLU A 312 -14.29 12.74 -14.74
CA GLU A 312 -15.62 13.16 -15.20
C GLU A 312 -16.67 13.14 -14.05
N HIS A 313 -16.50 12.25 -13.08
CA HIS A 313 -17.35 12.16 -11.88
C HIS A 313 -17.20 13.35 -10.91
N GLU A 314 -16.06 14.01 -10.86
CA GLU A 314 -15.84 15.21 -10.02
C GLU A 314 -16.64 16.40 -10.57
N ILE A 315 -16.74 16.49 -11.91
CA ILE A 315 -17.54 17.52 -12.59
C ILE A 315 -19.03 17.28 -12.38
N TYR A 316 -19.50 16.03 -12.50
CA TYR A 316 -20.90 15.69 -12.24
C TYR A 316 -21.32 15.98 -10.79
N GLN A 317 -20.43 15.72 -9.81
CA GLN A 317 -20.67 16.08 -8.40
C GLN A 317 -20.78 17.60 -8.19
N GLN A 318 -19.98 18.41 -8.89
CA GLN A 318 -20.08 19.87 -8.81
C GLN A 318 -21.30 20.45 -9.55
N GLN A 319 -21.88 19.73 -10.51
CA GLN A 319 -23.01 20.20 -11.33
C GLN A 319 -24.38 19.63 -10.92
N GLN A 320 -24.46 18.82 -9.84
CA GLN A 320 -25.70 18.20 -9.35
C GLN A 320 -26.47 17.41 -10.43
N GLN A 321 -25.77 16.81 -11.41
CA GLN A 321 -26.37 16.01 -12.46
C GLN A 321 -26.29 14.51 -12.14
N PRO A 322 -27.29 13.70 -12.54
CA PRO A 322 -27.28 12.27 -12.27
C PRO A 322 -26.08 11.58 -12.94
N PRO A 323 -25.41 10.63 -12.26
CA PRO A 323 -24.25 9.96 -12.81
C PRO A 323 -24.62 9.08 -14.02
N SER A 324 -23.71 8.99 -14.99
CA SER A 324 -23.83 8.06 -16.12
C SER A 324 -23.87 6.60 -15.66
N PRO A 325 -24.52 5.68 -16.41
CA PRO A 325 -24.75 4.30 -15.98
C PRO A 325 -23.46 3.53 -15.62
N PRO A 326 -23.55 2.57 -14.67
CA PRO A 326 -22.42 1.98 -13.95
C PRO A 326 -21.46 1.11 -14.78
N GLU A 327 -21.78 0.86 -16.06
CA GLU A 327 -20.94 0.09 -16.98
C GLU A 327 -19.85 0.93 -17.66
N THR A 328 -19.94 2.26 -17.60
CA THR A 328 -18.98 3.15 -18.26
C THR A 328 -17.70 3.33 -17.44
N ILE A 329 -16.55 3.14 -18.10
CA ILE A 329 -15.24 3.45 -17.51
C ILE A 329 -15.21 4.96 -17.20
N PRO A 330 -14.87 5.39 -15.96
CA PRO A 330 -14.83 6.80 -15.61
C PRO A 330 -13.86 7.53 -16.54
N ARG A 331 -14.37 8.48 -17.33
CA ARG A 331 -13.52 9.20 -18.27
C ARG A 331 -12.62 10.15 -17.49
N VAL A 332 -11.39 10.27 -17.94
CA VAL A 332 -10.46 11.30 -17.46
C VAL A 332 -10.35 12.34 -18.55
N LEU A 333 -10.63 13.58 -18.18
CA LEU A 333 -10.47 14.73 -19.05
C LEU A 333 -9.06 15.29 -18.83
N LEU A 334 -8.23 15.17 -19.86
CA LEU A 334 -6.86 15.67 -19.88
C LEU A 334 -6.81 17.08 -20.46
N PHE A 335 -6.23 18.00 -19.70
CA PHE A 335 -6.01 19.39 -20.07
C PHE A 335 -4.51 19.73 -20.09
N LEU A 336 -4.08 20.45 -21.12
CA LEU A 336 -2.74 21.04 -21.20
C LEU A 336 -2.81 22.48 -20.68
N VAL A 337 -1.96 22.79 -19.72
CA VAL A 337 -1.74 24.14 -19.19
C VAL A 337 -0.50 24.71 -19.86
N ILE A 338 -0.68 25.79 -20.61
CA ILE A 338 0.42 26.57 -21.21
C ILE A 338 0.51 27.90 -20.47
N HIS A 339 1.61 28.11 -19.76
CA HIS A 339 1.90 29.34 -19.03
C HIS A 339 3.07 30.09 -19.69
N SER A 340 2.88 31.36 -20.03
CA SER A 340 3.96 32.24 -20.52
C SER A 340 4.42 33.16 -19.40
N SER A 341 5.65 32.94 -18.92
CA SER A 341 6.24 33.70 -17.81
C SER A 341 6.43 35.19 -18.11
N LYS A 342 6.63 35.52 -19.40
CA LYS A 342 6.81 36.90 -19.88
C LYS A 342 5.50 37.68 -20.02
N LEU A 343 4.44 37.03 -20.48
CA LEU A 343 3.12 37.64 -20.62
C LEU A 343 2.26 37.51 -19.35
N GLY A 344 2.72 36.73 -18.36
CA GLY A 344 1.95 36.42 -17.16
C GLY A 344 0.62 35.71 -17.41
N SER A 345 0.46 35.10 -18.59
CA SER A 345 -0.80 34.49 -19.02
C SER A 345 -0.73 32.96 -18.94
N LEU A 346 -1.71 32.36 -18.28
CA LEU A 346 -1.91 30.91 -18.20
C LEU A 346 -3.16 30.54 -19.01
N ARG A 347 -3.02 29.63 -19.98
CA ARG A 347 -4.10 29.18 -20.86
C ARG A 347 -4.26 27.67 -20.73
N ILE A 348 -5.51 27.21 -20.63
CA ILE A 348 -5.87 25.81 -20.46
C ILE A 348 -6.56 25.31 -21.73
N PHE A 349 -6.07 24.22 -22.32
CA PHE A 349 -6.58 23.61 -23.54
C PHE A 349 -7.07 22.18 -23.26
N GLN A 350 -8.23 21.81 -23.79
CA GLN A 350 -8.74 20.43 -23.73
C GLN A 350 -8.14 19.59 -24.86
N MET A 351 -7.57 18.43 -24.56
CA MET A 351 -6.83 17.66 -25.57
C MET A 351 -7.69 17.02 -26.66
N ARG A 352 -8.94 16.62 -26.38
CA ARG A 352 -9.81 15.98 -27.39
C ARG A 352 -10.13 16.87 -28.61
N HIS A 353 -10.23 18.18 -28.42
CA HIS A 353 -10.62 19.12 -29.48
C HIS A 353 -9.62 20.28 -29.69
N GLY A 354 -8.65 20.45 -28.79
CA GLY A 354 -7.73 21.58 -28.78
C GLY A 354 -8.38 22.93 -28.48
N LYS A 355 -9.63 22.95 -27.99
CA LYS A 355 -10.37 24.16 -27.60
C LYS A 355 -9.74 24.73 -26.32
N GLN A 356 -9.57 26.06 -26.28
CA GLN A 356 -9.22 26.76 -25.04
C GLN A 356 -10.44 26.77 -24.11
N VAL A 357 -10.26 26.28 -22.88
CA VAL A 357 -11.32 26.15 -21.87
C VAL A 357 -11.23 27.25 -20.82
N GLY A 358 -10.02 27.72 -20.51
CA GLY A 358 -9.80 28.82 -19.58
C GLY A 358 -8.56 29.64 -19.94
N ALA A 359 -8.57 30.91 -19.52
CA ALA A 359 -7.40 31.78 -19.56
C ALA A 359 -7.39 32.64 -18.29
N PHE A 360 -6.22 32.72 -17.65
CA PHE A 360 -6.00 33.41 -16.39
C PHE A 360 -4.76 34.31 -16.53
N HIS A 361 -4.76 35.43 -15.82
CA HIS A 361 -3.61 36.34 -15.76
C HIS A 361 -3.00 36.26 -14.35
N VAL A 362 -1.83 35.64 -14.25
CA VAL A 362 -1.08 35.39 -13.01
C VAL A 362 -0.04 36.50 -12.76
N GLY A 363 0.35 37.24 -13.81
CA GLY A 363 1.40 38.25 -13.77
C GLY A 363 2.78 37.71 -14.18
N PRO A 364 3.74 38.58 -14.51
CA PRO A 364 5.04 38.16 -15.00
C PRO A 364 5.91 37.55 -13.89
N GLY A 365 6.82 36.65 -14.27
CA GLY A 365 7.85 36.10 -13.37
C GLY A 365 7.46 34.87 -12.54
N TRP A 366 6.20 34.44 -12.58
CA TRP A 366 5.78 33.17 -11.97
C TRP A 366 6.33 31.95 -12.75
N LYS A 367 6.37 30.78 -12.08
CA LYS A 367 6.83 29.51 -12.67
C LYS A 367 5.85 28.38 -12.32
N LEU A 368 5.56 27.52 -13.30
CA LEU A 368 4.71 26.35 -13.12
C LEU A 368 5.50 25.22 -12.43
N VAL A 369 4.88 24.55 -11.44
CA VAL A 369 5.45 23.42 -10.68
C VAL A 369 4.45 22.27 -10.67
N SER A 370 4.94 21.04 -10.83
CA SER A 370 4.14 19.80 -10.80
C SER A 370 4.32 19.05 -9.48
N CYS A 371 3.23 18.50 -8.92
CA CYS A 371 3.23 17.72 -7.68
C CYS A 371 3.07 16.21 -7.96
N ALA A 372 3.65 15.36 -7.10
CA ALA A 372 3.51 13.90 -7.12
C ALA A 372 2.27 13.39 -6.34
N ARG A 373 2.02 12.08 -6.33
CA ARG A 373 0.81 11.41 -5.79
C ARG A 373 1.11 10.59 -4.53
N GLU A 374 0.16 10.50 -3.59
CA GLU A 374 0.37 9.99 -2.22
C GLU A 374 0.20 8.46 -2.00
N PRO A 375 0.93 7.85 -1.02
CA PRO A 375 0.66 6.50 -0.50
C PRO A 375 0.48 6.36 1.04
N LEU A 376 -0.36 5.40 1.48
CA LEU A 376 -0.75 5.05 2.88
C LEU A 376 -1.06 3.53 2.99
N GLY A 377 -1.16 2.82 4.13
CA GLY A 377 -0.99 3.11 5.58
C GLY A 377 -1.16 1.79 6.41
N SER A 378 -0.66 1.67 7.66
CA SER A 378 -0.12 0.35 8.10
C SER A 378 -0.05 -0.08 9.61
N SER A 379 -0.98 0.25 10.52
CA SER A 379 -0.74 0.09 11.98
C SER A 379 -1.50 -1.01 12.77
N MET A 380 -2.16 -2.00 12.14
CA MET A 380 -3.21 -2.79 12.84
C MET A 380 -2.89 -4.25 13.22
N PHE A 381 -1.69 -4.78 12.98
CA PHE A 381 -1.42 -6.24 13.09
C PHE A 381 -0.25 -6.67 13.98
N CYS A 382 0.41 -5.73 14.68
CA CYS A 382 1.62 -6.02 15.44
C CYS A 382 1.41 -6.94 16.66
N ASP A 383 0.25 -6.90 17.31
CA ASP A 383 -0.01 -7.57 18.59
C ASP A 383 -0.08 -9.10 18.47
N LYS A 384 -0.80 -9.64 17.47
CA LYS A 384 -0.96 -11.10 17.31
C LYS A 384 0.36 -11.84 17.09
N SER A 385 1.36 -11.18 16.51
CA SER A 385 2.73 -11.70 16.36
C SER A 385 3.59 -11.52 17.62
N ALA A 386 3.16 -10.73 18.60
CA ALA A 386 3.93 -10.51 19.83
C ALA A 386 4.00 -11.77 20.71
N LEU A 387 2.96 -12.63 20.77
CA LEU A 387 3.06 -13.92 21.50
C LEU A 387 4.13 -14.82 20.88
N SER A 388 4.11 -14.98 19.57
CA SER A 388 5.06 -15.88 18.91
C SER A 388 6.48 -15.34 19.07
N VAL A 389 6.72 -14.04 18.88
CA VAL A 389 8.05 -13.46 19.15
C VAL A 389 8.45 -13.61 20.63
N ALA A 390 7.53 -13.41 21.59
CA ALA A 390 7.80 -13.60 23.02
C ALA A 390 8.18 -15.04 23.39
N ALA A 391 7.62 -16.05 22.70
CA ALA A 391 7.98 -17.47 22.87
C ALA A 391 9.49 -17.70 22.72
N VAL A 392 10.07 -17.12 21.67
CA VAL A 392 11.47 -17.27 21.27
C VAL A 392 12.41 -16.30 22.01
N LEU A 393 11.83 -15.31 22.72
CA LEU A 393 12.51 -14.38 23.62
C LEU A 393 12.41 -14.80 25.12
N GLY A 394 11.98 -16.02 25.41
CA GLY A 394 12.12 -16.63 26.73
C GLY A 394 10.93 -16.55 27.68
N ILE A 395 9.72 -16.18 27.22
CA ILE A 395 8.52 -16.15 28.08
C ILE A 395 8.20 -17.53 28.71
N MET A 396 8.55 -18.63 28.02
CA MET A 396 8.33 -19.99 28.52
C MET A 396 9.22 -20.33 29.71
N GLU A 397 10.47 -19.85 29.70
CA GLU A 397 11.43 -20.04 30.79
C GLU A 397 11.10 -19.14 31.99
N ASP A 398 10.74 -17.87 31.74
CA ASP A 398 10.39 -16.88 32.78
C ASP A 398 9.16 -17.27 33.60
N ALA A 399 8.12 -17.76 32.92
CA ALA A 399 6.84 -18.11 33.54
C ALA A 399 6.67 -19.63 33.80
N GLN A 400 7.76 -20.40 33.65
CA GLN A 400 7.82 -21.86 33.84
C GLN A 400 6.67 -22.61 33.13
N LEU A 401 6.43 -22.25 31.86
CA LEU A 401 5.31 -22.77 31.08
C LEU A 401 5.64 -24.15 30.48
N SER A 402 4.76 -25.13 30.72
CA SER A 402 4.70 -26.34 29.89
C SER A 402 4.28 -25.96 28.46
N GLY A 403 4.75 -26.71 27.46
CA GLY A 403 4.31 -26.57 26.07
C GLY A 403 2.78 -26.66 25.92
N SER A 404 2.12 -27.54 26.69
CA SER A 404 0.65 -27.61 26.73
C SER A 404 0.00 -26.31 27.26
N GLN A 405 0.61 -25.66 28.24
CA GLN A 405 0.16 -24.37 28.79
C GLN A 405 0.36 -23.23 27.79
N PHE A 406 1.45 -23.26 27.00
CA PHE A 406 1.66 -22.31 25.91
C PHE A 406 0.58 -22.43 24.82
N SER A 407 0.16 -23.64 24.46
CA SER A 407 -0.97 -23.88 23.54
C SER A 407 -2.28 -23.25 24.07
N TRP A 408 -2.59 -23.45 25.35
CA TRP A 408 -3.73 -22.80 26.01
C TRP A 408 -3.63 -21.27 26.01
N LEU A 409 -2.43 -20.71 26.17
CA LEU A 409 -2.21 -19.25 26.18
C LEU A 409 -2.51 -18.60 24.81
N GLY A 410 -2.30 -19.33 23.71
CA GLY A 410 -2.75 -18.94 22.38
C GLY A 410 -4.27 -19.02 22.21
N SER A 411 -4.89 -20.12 22.66
CA SER A 411 -6.33 -20.35 22.50
C SER A 411 -7.23 -19.46 23.34
N VAL A 412 -6.90 -19.20 24.61
CA VAL A 412 -7.75 -18.42 25.54
C VAL A 412 -8.01 -16.99 25.04
N PHE A 413 -7.11 -16.42 24.25
CA PHE A 413 -7.35 -15.16 23.55
C PHE A 413 -8.61 -15.20 22.69
N TYR A 414 -8.78 -16.25 21.87
CA TYR A 414 -9.96 -16.39 21.00
C TYR A 414 -11.25 -16.70 21.78
N LEU A 415 -11.14 -17.30 22.98
CA LEU A 415 -12.28 -17.47 23.89
C LEU A 415 -12.78 -16.12 24.43
N GLY A 416 -11.87 -15.22 24.86
CA GLY A 416 -12.22 -13.86 25.25
C GLY A 416 -12.86 -13.07 24.10
N TYR A 417 -12.29 -13.19 22.90
CA TYR A 417 -12.81 -12.57 21.68
C TYR A 417 -14.25 -13.03 21.37
N LEU A 418 -14.52 -14.34 21.46
CA LEU A 418 -15.86 -14.91 21.25
C LEU A 418 -16.88 -14.39 22.28
N VAL A 419 -16.52 -14.40 23.57
CA VAL A 419 -17.40 -13.92 24.66
C VAL A 419 -17.77 -12.44 24.46
N CYS A 420 -16.86 -11.61 23.93
CA CYS A 420 -17.16 -10.20 23.70
C CYS A 420 -18.10 -9.94 22.50
N GLN A 421 -18.17 -10.83 21.50
CA GLN A 421 -18.97 -10.53 20.28
C GLN A 421 -20.46 -10.30 20.57
N LEU A 422 -21.05 -11.03 21.52
CA LEU A 422 -22.46 -10.87 21.89
C LEU A 422 -22.76 -9.49 22.53
N PRO A 423 -22.11 -9.08 23.63
CA PRO A 423 -22.33 -7.75 24.21
C PRO A 423 -21.86 -6.62 23.28
N ASN A 424 -20.77 -6.82 22.52
CA ASN A 424 -20.26 -5.81 21.59
C ASN A 424 -21.29 -5.44 20.52
N ASN A 425 -21.94 -6.42 19.87
CA ASN A 425 -22.96 -6.16 18.84
C ASN A 425 -24.16 -5.34 19.36
N TYR A 426 -24.46 -5.42 20.67
CA TYR A 426 -25.46 -4.58 21.33
C TYR A 426 -24.92 -3.18 21.67
N LEU A 427 -23.69 -3.09 22.20
CA LEU A 427 -23.08 -1.84 22.64
C LEU A 427 -22.76 -0.89 21.49
N VAL A 428 -22.23 -1.39 20.36
CA VAL A 428 -21.90 -0.57 19.16
C VAL A 428 -23.14 0.07 18.52
N GLN A 429 -24.34 -0.44 18.79
CA GLN A 429 -25.59 0.17 18.31
C GLN A 429 -26.09 1.30 19.23
N ARG A 430 -25.63 1.37 20.49
CA ARG A 430 -26.13 2.31 21.51
C ARG A 430 -25.12 3.37 21.95
N LEU A 431 -23.83 3.14 21.73
CA LEU A 431 -22.76 4.03 22.16
C LEU A 431 -22.12 4.78 20.98
N PRO A 432 -21.66 6.03 21.17
CA PRO A 432 -20.87 6.75 20.16
C PRO A 432 -19.59 5.99 19.84
N ILE A 433 -19.41 5.65 18.55
CA ILE A 433 -18.41 4.66 18.11
C ILE A 433 -16.99 5.12 18.42
N ALA A 434 -16.68 6.41 18.29
CA ALA A 434 -15.35 6.95 18.57
C ALA A 434 -14.94 6.78 20.03
N ARG A 435 -15.85 7.12 20.95
CA ARG A 435 -15.58 7.03 22.39
C ARG A 435 -15.56 5.58 22.86
N TYR A 436 -16.45 4.74 22.33
CA TYR A 436 -16.49 3.32 22.67
C TYR A 436 -15.21 2.61 22.19
N LEU A 437 -14.87 2.75 20.91
CA LEU A 437 -13.64 2.19 20.35
C LEU A 437 -12.39 2.75 21.04
N GLY A 438 -12.28 4.07 21.20
CA GLY A 438 -11.14 4.71 21.87
C GLY A 438 -10.95 4.22 23.31
N SER A 439 -12.03 4.10 24.09
CA SER A 439 -11.96 3.57 25.46
C SER A 439 -11.46 2.12 25.49
N VAL A 440 -11.97 1.28 24.59
CA VAL A 440 -11.58 -0.13 24.50
C VAL A 440 -10.13 -0.29 24.04
N LEU A 441 -9.66 0.52 23.09
CA LEU A 441 -8.25 0.57 22.67
C LEU A 441 -7.32 0.98 23.84
N VAL A 442 -7.74 1.94 24.67
CA VAL A 442 -6.96 2.32 25.88
C VAL A 442 -6.87 1.16 26.87
N ILE A 443 -7.98 0.49 27.17
CA ILE A 443 -7.98 -0.64 28.10
C ILE A 443 -7.16 -1.82 27.54
N TRP A 444 -7.27 -2.11 26.24
CA TRP A 444 -6.43 -3.09 25.54
C TRP A 444 -4.94 -2.77 25.69
N GLY A 445 -4.52 -1.53 25.42
CA GLY A 445 -3.13 -1.10 25.59
C GLY A 445 -2.61 -1.18 27.03
N ILE A 446 -3.47 -0.94 28.02
CA ILE A 446 -3.14 -1.12 29.45
C ILE A 446 -2.94 -2.60 29.77
N VAL A 447 -3.86 -3.49 29.36
CA VAL A 447 -3.73 -4.94 29.58
C VAL A 447 -2.50 -5.50 28.84
N MET A 448 -2.17 -4.98 27.66
CA MET A 448 -0.93 -5.27 26.94
C MET A 448 0.30 -4.97 27.80
N ALA A 449 0.42 -3.75 28.33
CA ALA A 449 1.54 -3.38 29.18
C ALA A 449 1.59 -4.20 30.49
N LEU A 450 0.43 -4.49 31.10
CA LEU A 450 0.35 -5.34 32.29
C LEU A 450 0.80 -6.78 32.05
N THR A 451 0.70 -7.29 30.82
CA THR A 451 1.16 -8.65 30.45
C THR A 451 2.67 -8.83 30.68
N ALA A 452 3.46 -7.75 30.62
CA ALA A 452 4.91 -7.77 30.90
C ALA A 452 5.26 -7.97 32.40
N LEU A 453 4.28 -7.78 33.30
CA LEU A 453 4.43 -7.97 34.74
C LEU A 453 4.01 -9.38 35.21
N CYS A 454 3.38 -10.17 34.32
CA CYS A 454 2.93 -11.53 34.65
C CYS A 454 4.12 -12.49 34.77
N ASN A 455 4.17 -13.24 35.87
CA ASN A 455 5.21 -14.25 36.11
C ASN A 455 4.63 -15.67 36.34
N THR A 456 3.31 -15.83 36.24
CA THR A 456 2.65 -17.15 36.40
C THR A 456 1.67 -17.42 35.26
N PHE A 457 1.44 -18.71 34.97
CA PHE A 457 0.47 -19.15 33.96
C PHE A 457 -0.92 -18.53 34.16
N ALA A 458 -1.44 -18.52 35.39
CA ALA A 458 -2.75 -17.97 35.69
C ALA A 458 -2.86 -16.46 35.39
N GLN A 459 -1.81 -15.68 35.69
CA GLN A 459 -1.75 -14.25 35.36
C GLN A 459 -1.72 -14.01 33.84
N LEU A 460 -0.89 -14.79 33.13
CA LEU A 460 -0.78 -14.72 31.67
C LEU A 460 -2.11 -15.09 31.00
N VAL A 461 -2.76 -16.17 31.42
CA VAL A 461 -4.09 -16.60 30.93
C VAL A 461 -5.15 -15.53 31.18
N GLY A 462 -5.19 -14.93 32.38
CA GLY A 462 -6.09 -13.84 32.70
C GLY A 462 -5.90 -12.62 31.80
N CYS A 463 -4.65 -12.19 31.60
CA CYS A 463 -4.34 -11.11 30.67
C CYS A 463 -4.73 -11.46 29.22
N ARG A 464 -4.50 -12.70 28.75
CA ARG A 464 -4.90 -13.10 27.39
C ARG A 464 -6.40 -13.16 27.16
N PHE A 465 -7.17 -13.61 28.16
CA PHE A 465 -8.62 -13.54 28.09
C PHE A 465 -9.10 -12.08 27.94
N LEU A 466 -8.54 -11.17 28.73
CA LEU A 466 -8.84 -9.74 28.66
C LEU A 466 -8.40 -9.10 27.33
N LEU A 467 -7.21 -9.42 26.81
CA LEU A 467 -6.76 -8.96 25.49
C LEU A 467 -7.74 -9.38 24.39
N GLY A 468 -8.17 -10.65 24.40
CA GLY A 468 -9.17 -11.16 23.48
C GLY A 468 -10.51 -10.43 23.60
N LEU A 469 -10.97 -10.21 24.84
CA LEU A 469 -12.21 -9.49 25.15
C LEU A 469 -12.21 -8.08 24.53
N PHE A 470 -11.12 -7.32 24.70
CA PHE A 470 -11.06 -5.96 24.19
C PHE A 470 -10.78 -5.89 22.68
N GLU A 471 -9.94 -6.76 22.12
CA GLU A 471 -9.67 -6.73 20.67
C GLU A 471 -10.94 -7.06 19.84
N GLY A 472 -11.81 -7.95 20.36
CA GLY A 472 -13.07 -8.38 19.72
C GLY A 472 -14.03 -7.25 19.33
N VAL A 473 -13.94 -6.10 20.02
CA VAL A 473 -14.73 -4.89 19.74
C VAL A 473 -14.36 -4.23 18.41
N THR A 474 -13.08 -4.34 18.01
CA THR A 474 -12.46 -3.45 17.02
C THR A 474 -13.03 -3.64 15.62
N TYR A 475 -13.12 -4.88 15.12
CA TYR A 475 -13.59 -5.15 13.76
C TYR A 475 -15.06 -4.72 13.52
N PRO A 476 -16.03 -5.02 14.42
CA PRO A 476 -17.40 -4.51 14.28
C PRO A 476 -17.51 -2.98 14.35
N CYS A 477 -16.69 -2.32 15.20
CA CYS A 477 -16.65 -0.85 15.25
C CYS A 477 -16.18 -0.26 13.91
N VAL A 478 -15.06 -0.75 13.37
CA VAL A 478 -14.55 -0.31 12.07
C VAL A 478 -15.54 -0.61 10.94
N TYR A 479 -16.22 -1.76 10.97
CA TYR A 479 -17.25 -2.10 10.00
C TYR A 479 -18.39 -1.10 9.98
N ILE A 480 -18.95 -0.79 11.16
CA ILE A 480 -20.08 0.13 11.26
C ILE A 480 -19.64 1.54 10.89
N LEU A 481 -18.47 1.99 11.35
CA LEU A 481 -17.89 3.29 10.99
C LEU A 481 -17.75 3.46 9.46
N LEU A 482 -17.18 2.46 8.78
CA LEU A 482 -17.05 2.48 7.31
C LEU A 482 -18.42 2.47 6.62
N SER A 483 -19.40 1.73 7.15
CA SER A 483 -20.75 1.70 6.58
C SER A 483 -21.53 3.01 6.78
N THR A 484 -21.20 3.79 7.82
CA THR A 484 -21.83 5.08 8.13
C THR A 484 -21.20 6.23 7.32
N LEU A 485 -19.87 6.26 7.19
CA LEU A 485 -19.16 7.39 6.58
C LEU A 485 -18.95 7.28 5.05
N TYR A 486 -18.95 6.08 4.48
CA TYR A 486 -18.64 5.85 3.06
C TYR A 486 -19.79 5.20 2.31
N ARG A 487 -19.92 5.53 1.01
CA ARG A 487 -20.94 4.91 0.12
C ARG A 487 -20.66 3.43 -0.10
N ARG A 488 -21.70 2.62 -0.34
CA ARG A 488 -21.59 1.18 -0.64
C ARG A 488 -20.56 0.82 -1.72
N SER A 489 -20.37 1.68 -2.73
CA SER A 489 -19.35 1.55 -3.79
C SER A 489 -17.92 1.83 -3.31
N GLU A 490 -17.75 2.74 -2.35
CA GLU A 490 -16.48 3.16 -1.75
C GLU A 490 -16.02 2.21 -0.63
N GLN A 491 -16.97 1.64 0.14
CA GLN A 491 -16.72 0.70 1.25
C GLN A 491 -15.83 -0.49 0.84
N SER A 492 -15.98 -1.00 -0.39
CA SER A 492 -15.16 -2.10 -0.91
C SER A 492 -13.68 -1.74 -1.04
N ILE A 493 -13.37 -0.48 -1.35
CA ILE A 493 -12.00 0.03 -1.43
C ILE A 493 -11.44 0.22 -0.01
N CYS A 494 -12.26 0.73 0.91
CA CYS A 494 -11.89 0.88 2.32
C CYS A 494 -11.55 -0.48 2.97
N TRP A 495 -12.32 -1.53 2.68
CA TRP A 495 -11.99 -2.90 3.13
C TRP A 495 -10.71 -3.46 2.50
N GLY A 496 -10.44 -3.13 1.24
CA GLY A 496 -9.14 -3.41 0.61
C GLY A 496 -7.98 -2.73 1.34
N PHE A 497 -8.14 -1.46 1.73
CA PHE A 497 -7.16 -0.71 2.50
C PHE A 497 -6.91 -1.32 3.89
N VAL A 498 -7.97 -1.72 4.62
CA VAL A 498 -7.85 -2.43 5.92
C VAL A 498 -7.11 -3.77 5.76
N GLY A 499 -7.33 -4.49 4.65
CA GLY A 499 -6.60 -5.72 4.32
C GLY A 499 -5.11 -5.49 4.02
N ILE A 500 -4.76 -4.35 3.41
CA ILE A 500 -3.35 -3.97 3.16
C ILE A 500 -2.68 -3.51 4.46
N SER A 501 -3.37 -2.72 5.29
CA SER A 501 -2.83 -2.24 6.58
C SER A 501 -2.56 -3.38 7.56
N THR A 502 -3.32 -4.47 7.43
CA THR A 502 -3.09 -5.77 8.09
C THR A 502 -1.72 -6.35 7.69
N GLY A 503 -1.48 -6.59 6.40
CA GLY A 503 -0.21 -7.18 5.94
C GLY A 503 1.03 -6.33 6.27
N MET A 504 0.93 -5.00 6.09
CA MET A 504 2.02 -4.09 6.45
C MET A 504 2.25 -4.00 7.96
N GLY A 505 1.19 -4.09 8.77
CA GLY A 505 1.27 -4.10 10.23
C GLY A 505 2.10 -5.26 10.75
N THR A 506 1.93 -6.46 10.21
CA THR A 506 2.74 -7.64 10.58
C THR A 506 4.23 -7.41 10.34
N VAL A 507 4.59 -6.87 9.17
CA VAL A 507 6.00 -6.62 8.80
C VAL A 507 6.64 -5.58 9.72
N LEU A 508 5.93 -4.48 10.02
CA LEU A 508 6.41 -3.46 10.95
C LEU A 508 6.50 -3.98 12.39
N GLY A 509 5.53 -4.77 12.83
CA GLY A 509 5.53 -5.43 14.14
C GLY A 509 6.75 -6.33 14.34
N VAL A 510 7.08 -7.16 13.35
CA VAL A 510 8.27 -8.03 13.37
C VAL A 510 9.57 -7.22 13.39
N LEU A 511 9.67 -6.14 12.62
CA LEU A 511 10.86 -5.25 12.62
C LEU A 511 11.05 -4.55 13.98
N ILE A 512 9.98 -4.03 14.57
CA ILE A 512 10.01 -3.42 15.91
C ILE A 512 10.39 -4.47 16.96
N ALA A 513 9.77 -5.66 16.91
CA ALA A 513 10.06 -6.73 17.86
C ALA A 513 11.50 -7.26 17.75
N TYR A 514 12.08 -7.30 16.56
CA TYR A 514 13.51 -7.59 16.36
C TYR A 514 14.42 -6.52 16.98
N GLY A 515 14.05 -5.23 16.88
CA GLY A 515 14.75 -4.15 17.58
C GLY A 515 14.68 -4.30 19.10
N LEU A 516 13.48 -4.53 19.64
CA LEU A 516 13.24 -4.69 21.09
C LEU A 516 13.89 -5.95 21.66
N ALA A 517 14.07 -7.01 20.85
CA ALA A 517 14.79 -8.20 21.24
C ALA A 517 16.26 -7.92 21.66
N HIS A 518 16.89 -6.85 21.15
CA HIS A 518 18.25 -6.46 21.53
C HIS A 518 18.32 -5.76 22.91
N LEU A 519 17.18 -5.49 23.56
CA LEU A 519 17.11 -4.92 24.91
C LEU A 519 17.11 -6.00 26.01
N ASP A 520 17.50 -7.23 25.68
CA ASP A 520 17.57 -8.34 26.63
C ASP A 520 18.60 -8.06 27.74
N GLY A 521 18.19 -8.20 29.00
CA GLY A 521 19.00 -7.87 30.18
C GLY A 521 19.02 -6.39 30.57
N VAL A 522 18.48 -5.49 29.73
CA VAL A 522 18.37 -4.05 30.07
C VAL A 522 17.37 -3.88 31.21
N ALA A 523 17.80 -3.17 32.27
CA ALA A 523 17.07 -3.02 33.54
C ALA A 523 16.69 -4.35 34.23
N GLY A 524 17.43 -5.44 33.96
CA GLY A 524 17.15 -6.76 34.52
C GLY A 524 15.90 -7.44 33.95
N MET A 525 15.33 -6.92 32.85
CA MET A 525 14.16 -7.48 32.18
C MET A 525 14.57 -8.19 30.88
N ARG A 526 13.87 -9.29 30.55
CA ARG A 526 14.06 -9.98 29.28
C ARG A 526 13.37 -9.29 28.12
N GLY A 527 13.91 -9.48 26.90
CA GLY A 527 13.48 -8.80 25.68
C GLY A 527 11.97 -8.93 25.36
N TRP A 528 11.33 -10.02 25.77
CA TRP A 528 9.89 -10.21 25.57
C TRP A 528 9.02 -9.19 26.34
N ARG A 529 9.46 -8.74 27.52
CA ARG A 529 8.73 -7.78 28.36
C ARG A 529 8.71 -6.39 27.72
N TRP A 530 9.85 -5.97 27.15
CA TRP A 530 9.96 -4.72 26.40
C TRP A 530 9.01 -4.68 25.20
N GLY A 531 8.80 -5.82 24.52
CA GLY A 531 7.78 -5.97 23.48
C GLY A 531 6.39 -5.55 23.94
N TYR A 532 5.89 -6.16 25.01
CA TYR A 532 4.55 -5.89 25.54
C TYR A 532 4.38 -4.47 26.10
N ILE A 533 5.41 -3.91 26.75
CA ILE A 533 5.38 -2.54 27.26
C ILE A 533 5.30 -1.54 26.10
N VAL A 534 6.16 -1.65 25.10
CA VAL A 534 6.23 -0.68 23.99
C VAL A 534 4.98 -0.76 23.10
N PHE A 535 4.52 -1.96 22.75
CA PHE A 535 3.26 -2.11 22.01
C PHE A 535 2.05 -1.67 22.85
N GLY A 536 2.02 -1.96 24.15
CA GLY A 536 0.96 -1.48 25.04
C GLY A 536 0.85 0.04 25.09
N ILE A 537 1.96 0.75 25.32
CA ILE A 537 2.01 2.23 25.34
C ILE A 537 1.57 2.81 23.99
N ALA A 538 2.04 2.24 22.87
CA ALA A 538 1.63 2.68 21.54
C ALA A 538 0.11 2.51 21.32
N THR A 539 -0.46 1.37 21.73
CA THR A 539 -1.90 1.11 21.66
C THR A 539 -2.71 2.04 22.57
N VAL A 540 -2.24 2.35 23.79
CA VAL A 540 -2.87 3.37 24.65
C VAL A 540 -2.90 4.73 23.96
N LEU A 541 -1.78 5.18 23.40
CA LEU A 541 -1.70 6.47 22.72
C LEU A 541 -2.62 6.52 21.49
N ILE A 542 -2.68 5.45 20.70
CA ILE A 542 -3.65 5.32 19.61
C ILE A 542 -5.09 5.35 20.13
N GLY A 543 -5.40 4.67 21.24
CA GLY A 543 -6.72 4.67 21.86
C GLY A 543 -7.17 6.06 22.35
N VAL A 544 -6.29 6.80 23.01
CA VAL A 544 -6.55 8.20 23.43
C VAL A 544 -6.80 9.09 22.21
N LEU A 545 -5.98 8.97 21.16
CA LEU A 545 -6.18 9.72 19.91
C LEU A 545 -7.51 9.36 19.24
N THR A 546 -7.88 8.08 19.22
CA THR A 546 -9.18 7.61 18.68
C THR A 546 -10.35 8.16 19.51
N PHE A 547 -10.24 8.20 20.84
CA PHE A 547 -11.29 8.72 21.72
C PHE A 547 -11.60 10.21 21.48
N PHE A 548 -10.58 11.03 21.18
CA PHE A 548 -10.73 12.49 21.00
C PHE A 548 -10.88 12.94 19.55
N PHE A 549 -10.27 12.25 18.58
CA PHE A 549 -10.16 12.72 17.18
C PHE A 549 -10.85 11.84 16.15
N LEU A 550 -11.35 10.64 16.49
CA LEU A 550 -12.11 9.85 15.52
C LEU A 550 -13.47 10.51 15.27
N VAL A 551 -13.78 10.74 14.00
CA VAL A 551 -15.09 11.17 13.53
C VAL A 551 -16.00 9.93 13.50
N ASP A 552 -17.04 9.89 14.34
CA ASP A 552 -18.00 8.79 14.41
C ASP A 552 -19.37 9.08 13.76
N ASP A 553 -19.64 10.35 13.45
CA ASP A 553 -20.93 10.83 12.94
C ASP A 553 -20.70 11.80 11.77
N THR A 554 -21.60 11.80 10.79
CA THR A 554 -21.67 12.79 9.71
C THR A 554 -21.83 14.22 10.21
N HIS A 555 -22.40 14.41 11.40
CA HIS A 555 -22.56 15.72 12.05
C HIS A 555 -21.43 16.06 13.05
N HIS A 556 -20.32 15.30 13.05
CA HIS A 556 -19.27 15.49 14.06
C HIS A 556 -18.58 16.86 13.97
N LYS A 557 -18.41 17.53 15.13
CA LYS A 557 -17.92 18.93 15.24
C LYS A 557 -16.54 19.19 14.61
N LEU A 558 -15.72 18.15 14.44
CA LEU A 558 -14.41 18.26 13.78
C LEU A 558 -14.51 18.50 12.27
N LEU A 559 -15.59 18.06 11.61
CA LEU A 559 -15.78 18.21 10.16
C LEU A 559 -16.07 19.66 9.75
N ARG A 560 -16.57 20.51 10.66
CA ARG A 560 -16.87 21.94 10.45
C ARG A 560 -17.66 22.25 9.17
N LEU A 561 -18.55 21.34 8.78
CA LEU A 561 -19.37 21.44 7.56
C LEU A 561 -20.16 22.75 7.52
N THR A 562 -20.14 23.42 6.38
CA THR A 562 -21.09 24.48 6.06
C THR A 562 -22.49 23.88 5.83
N LYS A 563 -23.54 24.71 5.88
CA LYS A 563 -24.93 24.24 5.72
C LYS A 563 -25.17 23.51 4.40
N VAL A 564 -24.51 23.94 3.31
CA VAL A 564 -24.61 23.30 1.99
C VAL A 564 -23.90 21.95 1.97
N GLU A 565 -22.72 21.85 2.60
CA GLU A 565 -22.01 20.57 2.72
C GLU A 565 -22.77 19.59 3.63
N LEU A 566 -23.49 20.09 4.63
CA LEU A 566 -24.36 19.27 5.48
C LEU A 566 -25.49 18.61 4.68
N GLU A 567 -26.19 19.37 3.83
CA GLU A 567 -27.25 18.85 2.95
C GLU A 567 -26.69 17.81 1.96
N ILE A 568 -25.51 18.06 1.38
CA ILE A 568 -24.82 17.10 0.51
C ILE A 568 -24.43 15.83 1.29
N VAL A 569 -23.98 15.94 2.53
CA VAL A 569 -23.65 14.77 3.37
C VAL A 569 -24.91 13.99 3.75
N GLU A 570 -26.02 14.64 4.05
CA GLU A 570 -27.31 13.97 4.26
C GLU A 570 -27.84 13.29 2.99
N GLU A 571 -27.67 13.90 1.81
CA GLU A 571 -28.01 13.28 0.54
C GLU A 571 -27.12 12.07 0.23
N ARG A 572 -25.81 12.14 0.51
CA ARG A 572 -24.88 11.01 0.42
C ARG A 572 -25.22 9.90 1.42
N ALA A 573 -25.74 10.23 2.60
CA ALA A 573 -26.22 9.26 3.58
C ALA A 573 -27.53 8.58 3.14
N LYS A 574 -28.43 9.30 2.46
CA LYS A 574 -29.66 8.74 1.84
C LYS A 574 -29.32 7.79 0.68
N ASP A 575 -28.41 8.21 -0.22
CA ASP A 575 -27.89 7.40 -1.33
C ASP A 575 -27.10 6.15 -0.88
N ASN A 576 -26.73 6.07 0.40
CA ASN A 576 -26.17 4.84 0.96
C ASN A 576 -27.19 3.69 1.00
N CYS A 577 -28.50 3.98 0.84
CA CYS A 577 -29.65 3.06 0.58
C CYS A 577 -29.74 1.78 1.43
N VAL A 578 -28.99 1.74 2.53
CA VAL A 578 -29.20 0.84 3.66
C VAL A 578 -29.76 1.73 4.76
N VAL A 579 -31.08 1.95 4.71
CA VAL A 579 -31.80 2.31 5.94
C VAL A 579 -31.40 1.25 6.96
N ARG A 580 -30.96 1.67 8.14
CA ARG A 580 -30.62 0.77 9.24
C ARG A 580 -31.94 0.16 9.74
N THR A 581 -32.45 -0.85 9.05
CA THR A 581 -33.73 -1.48 9.40
C THR A 581 -33.54 -2.21 10.72
N THR A 582 -34.10 -1.63 11.79
CA THR A 582 -34.13 -2.25 13.11
C THR A 582 -35.09 -3.44 13.18
N GLU A 583 -35.91 -3.63 12.14
CA GLU A 583 -36.83 -4.75 11.98
C GLU A 583 -36.06 -6.01 11.55
N ILE A 584 -35.82 -6.88 12.53
CA ILE A 584 -35.22 -8.20 12.31
C ILE A 584 -36.25 -9.09 11.62
N LYS A 585 -36.10 -9.32 10.32
CA LYS A 585 -36.92 -10.27 9.55
C LYS A 585 -36.55 -11.70 9.94
N THR A 586 -37.24 -12.28 10.91
CA THR A 586 -37.00 -13.65 11.43
C THR A 586 -37.11 -14.72 10.33
N GLU A 587 -37.96 -14.51 9.33
CA GLU A 587 -38.09 -15.36 8.15
C GLU A 587 -36.77 -15.50 7.37
N GLN A 588 -36.03 -14.39 7.19
CA GLN A 588 -34.72 -14.40 6.51
C GLN A 588 -33.66 -15.18 7.31
N ILE A 589 -33.76 -15.20 8.64
CA ILE A 589 -32.87 -15.97 9.52
C ILE A 589 -33.20 -17.47 9.44
N TRP A 590 -34.49 -17.83 9.48
CA TRP A 590 -34.90 -19.22 9.36
C TRP A 590 -34.55 -19.80 7.98
N GLU A 591 -34.71 -19.00 6.92
CA GLU A 591 -34.26 -19.37 5.57
C GLU A 591 -32.75 -19.63 5.52
N ALA A 592 -31.93 -18.81 6.20
CA ALA A 592 -30.48 -19.00 6.27
C ALA A 592 -30.08 -20.30 6.99
N ILE A 593 -30.73 -20.60 8.12
CA ILE A 593 -30.45 -21.79 8.94
C ILE A 593 -30.78 -23.09 8.18
N GLN A 594 -31.86 -23.08 7.39
CA GLN A 594 -32.25 -24.20 6.54
C GLN A 594 -31.34 -24.39 5.31
N GLU A 595 -30.40 -23.49 5.06
CA GLU A 595 -29.59 -23.50 3.85
C GLU A 595 -28.31 -24.34 4.01
N PRO A 596 -28.09 -25.42 3.21
CA PRO A 596 -26.89 -26.26 3.35
C PRO A 596 -25.59 -25.50 3.01
N ARG A 597 -25.67 -24.44 2.19
CA ARG A 597 -24.54 -23.58 1.86
C ARG A 597 -23.97 -22.86 3.08
N LEU A 598 -24.82 -22.43 4.03
CA LEU A 598 -24.37 -21.79 5.28
C LEU A 598 -23.45 -22.74 6.05
N TRP A 599 -23.92 -23.95 6.33
CA TRP A 599 -23.18 -24.94 7.10
C TRP A 599 -21.86 -25.37 6.44
N LEU A 600 -21.83 -25.52 5.12
CA LEU A 600 -20.59 -25.80 4.37
C LEU A 600 -19.59 -24.65 4.42
N ILE A 601 -20.05 -23.39 4.35
CA ILE A 601 -19.19 -22.21 4.47
C ILE A 601 -18.65 -22.08 5.91
N LEU A 602 -19.48 -22.31 6.92
CA LEU A 602 -19.07 -22.28 8.33
C LEU A 602 -18.02 -23.34 8.63
N LEU A 603 -18.23 -24.59 8.16
CA LEU A 603 -17.26 -25.66 8.31
C LEU A 603 -15.94 -25.34 7.59
N ALA A 604 -16.00 -24.84 6.35
CA ALA A 604 -14.81 -24.40 5.63
C ALA A 604 -14.07 -23.26 6.37
N ASN A 605 -14.78 -22.29 6.95
CA ASN A 605 -14.14 -21.20 7.68
C ASN A 605 -13.52 -21.67 9.01
N ILE A 606 -14.15 -22.60 9.74
CA ILE A 606 -13.55 -23.24 10.91
C ILE A 606 -12.24 -23.94 10.52
N LEU A 607 -12.28 -24.78 9.49
CA LEU A 607 -11.11 -25.58 9.05
C LEU A 607 -9.94 -24.69 8.58
N ASN A 608 -10.21 -23.59 7.88
CA ASN A 608 -9.20 -22.59 7.51
C ASN A 608 -8.59 -21.90 8.75
N CYS A 609 -9.44 -21.58 9.72
CA CYS A 609 -9.02 -20.87 10.93
C CYS A 609 -8.27 -21.76 11.95
N ILE A 610 -8.44 -23.09 11.90
CA ILE A 610 -7.64 -24.05 12.67
C ILE A 610 -6.16 -23.95 12.28
N GLU A 611 -5.85 -23.96 10.99
CA GLU A 611 -4.48 -23.78 10.48
C GLU A 611 -3.94 -22.38 10.85
N ASN A 612 -4.75 -21.34 10.67
CA ASN A 612 -4.35 -19.96 10.96
C ASN A 612 -3.98 -19.74 12.43
N GLY A 613 -4.85 -20.14 13.38
CA GLY A 613 -4.60 -19.93 14.81
C GLY A 613 -3.35 -20.67 15.28
N GLY A 614 -3.13 -21.88 14.76
CA GLY A 614 -1.93 -22.67 14.99
C GLY A 614 -0.67 -22.01 14.46
N LEU A 615 -0.61 -21.71 13.15
CA LEU A 615 0.58 -21.15 12.53
C LEU A 615 0.91 -19.73 13.02
N VAL A 616 -0.08 -18.87 13.31
CA VAL A 616 0.17 -17.55 13.91
C VAL A 616 0.89 -17.71 15.25
N THR A 617 0.33 -18.53 16.15
CA THR A 617 0.82 -18.72 17.52
C THR A 617 2.20 -19.38 17.57
N PHE A 618 2.43 -20.42 16.77
CA PHE A 618 3.64 -21.23 16.79
C PHE A 618 4.67 -20.85 15.70
N SER A 619 4.40 -19.83 14.88
CA SER A 619 5.21 -19.40 13.73
C SER A 619 6.71 -19.31 13.99
N THR A 620 7.11 -18.61 15.05
CA THR A 620 8.51 -18.41 15.46
C THR A 620 9.13 -19.64 16.10
N LEU A 621 8.35 -20.40 16.88
CA LEU A 621 8.80 -21.61 17.56
C LEU A 621 9.05 -22.74 16.55
N LEU A 622 8.19 -22.87 15.52
CA LEU A 622 8.39 -23.77 14.38
C LEU A 622 9.66 -23.45 13.60
N VAL A 623 9.97 -22.16 13.40
CA VAL A 623 11.21 -21.75 12.72
C VAL A 623 12.43 -21.98 13.61
N SER A 624 12.38 -21.63 14.90
CA SER A 624 13.47 -21.90 15.85
C SER A 624 13.75 -23.40 16.00
N GLY A 625 12.71 -24.24 15.96
CA GLY A 625 12.79 -25.69 15.94
C GLY A 625 13.53 -26.30 14.74
N LEU A 626 13.84 -25.52 13.70
CA LEU A 626 14.69 -25.93 12.57
C LEU A 626 16.20 -25.73 12.85
N GLY A 627 16.57 -25.23 14.04
CA GLY A 627 17.96 -24.94 14.41
C GLY A 627 18.41 -23.49 14.16
N PHE A 628 17.48 -22.58 13.86
CA PHE A 628 17.78 -21.14 13.74
C PHE A 628 17.84 -20.46 15.11
N SER A 629 18.77 -19.51 15.28
CA SER A 629 18.84 -18.68 16.49
C SER A 629 17.58 -17.84 16.69
N SER A 630 17.31 -17.42 17.92
CA SER A 630 16.11 -16.64 18.29
C SER A 630 15.93 -15.40 17.41
N MET A 631 16.98 -14.59 17.24
CA MET A 631 16.98 -13.40 16.39
C MET A 631 16.73 -13.72 14.91
N THR A 632 17.33 -14.79 14.38
CA THR A 632 17.11 -15.22 13.00
C THR A 632 15.66 -15.68 12.79
N SER A 633 15.10 -16.38 13.77
CA SER A 633 13.72 -16.89 13.75
C SER A 633 12.66 -15.78 13.78
N ILE A 634 12.99 -14.62 14.35
CA ILE A 634 12.17 -13.40 14.29
C ILE A 634 12.26 -12.76 12.89
N ILE A 635 13.46 -12.56 12.34
CA ILE A 635 13.63 -11.99 10.98
C ILE A 635 12.93 -12.85 9.92
N LEU A 636 12.99 -14.18 10.05
CA LEU A 636 12.33 -15.12 9.13
C LEU A 636 10.79 -15.04 9.15
N GLN A 637 10.17 -14.25 10.04
CA GLN A 637 8.76 -13.90 9.93
C GLN A 637 8.46 -12.79 8.91
N ILE A 638 9.47 -12.06 8.42
CA ILE A 638 9.27 -11.05 7.36
C ILE A 638 8.89 -11.73 6.03
N PRO A 639 9.64 -12.74 5.52
CA PRO A 639 9.21 -13.51 4.35
C PRO A 639 7.85 -14.19 4.53
N ASN A 640 7.52 -14.64 5.74
CA ASN A 640 6.20 -15.19 6.08
C ASN A 640 5.08 -14.15 5.83
N GLY A 641 5.16 -12.97 6.47
CA GLY A 641 4.17 -11.90 6.27
C GLY A 641 4.03 -11.46 4.81
N VAL A 642 5.14 -11.46 4.05
CA VAL A 642 5.14 -11.21 2.60
C VAL A 642 4.43 -12.33 1.83
N ALA A 643 4.66 -13.61 2.17
CA ALA A 643 3.99 -14.74 1.53
C ALA A 643 2.47 -14.69 1.75
N ALA A 644 2.02 -14.47 2.99
CA ALA A 644 0.61 -14.32 3.33
C ALA A 644 -0.07 -13.19 2.53
N ALA A 645 0.59 -12.03 2.42
CA ALA A 645 0.09 -10.90 1.63
C ALA A 645 0.06 -11.20 0.11
N LEU A 646 1.09 -11.87 -0.43
CA LEU A 646 1.14 -12.26 -1.84
C LEU A 646 0.05 -13.27 -2.19
N PHE A 647 -0.20 -14.27 -1.34
CA PHE A 647 -1.29 -15.24 -1.55
C PHE A 647 -2.67 -14.60 -1.39
N ALA A 648 -2.87 -13.69 -0.43
CA ALA A 648 -4.12 -12.97 -0.26
C ALA A 648 -4.47 -12.09 -1.47
N ILE A 649 -3.52 -11.28 -1.94
CA ILE A 649 -3.75 -10.38 -3.10
C ILE A 649 -3.80 -11.20 -4.40
N GLY A 650 -2.93 -12.19 -4.54
CA GLY A 650 -2.85 -13.08 -5.70
C GLY A 650 -4.13 -13.89 -5.90
N SER A 651 -4.69 -14.49 -4.84
CA SER A 651 -5.93 -15.28 -4.93
C SER A 651 -7.11 -14.42 -5.40
N VAL A 652 -7.29 -13.22 -4.82
CA VAL A 652 -8.37 -12.30 -5.21
C VAL A 652 -8.18 -11.79 -6.65
N MET A 653 -6.94 -11.52 -7.08
CA MET A 653 -6.66 -11.10 -8.45
C MET A 653 -6.89 -12.21 -9.48
N ILE A 654 -6.51 -13.46 -9.16
CA ILE A 654 -6.74 -14.63 -10.00
C ILE A 654 -8.25 -14.92 -10.10
N ALA A 655 -8.97 -14.91 -8.97
CA ALA A 655 -10.41 -15.11 -8.93
C ALA A 655 -11.15 -14.08 -9.82
N LYS A 656 -10.73 -12.81 -9.75
CA LYS A 656 -11.27 -11.73 -10.59
C LYS A 656 -10.94 -11.88 -12.08
N ARG A 657 -9.81 -12.50 -12.45
CA ARG A 657 -9.45 -12.80 -13.85
C ARG A 657 -10.20 -14.01 -14.41
N ILE A 658 -10.33 -15.08 -13.61
CA ILE A 658 -11.03 -16.30 -14.02
C ILE A 658 -12.56 -16.09 -13.99
N GLY A 659 -13.05 -15.12 -13.20
CA GLY A 659 -14.48 -14.91 -12.96
C GLY A 659 -15.11 -15.99 -12.08
N ARG A 660 -14.28 -16.82 -11.42
CA ARG A 660 -14.70 -17.97 -10.61
C ARG A 660 -13.92 -18.00 -9.29
N ASN A 661 -14.59 -17.58 -8.23
CA ASN A 661 -14.06 -17.44 -6.88
C ASN A 661 -13.78 -18.82 -6.25
N THR A 662 -14.70 -19.79 -6.39
CA THR A 662 -14.58 -21.09 -5.71
C THR A 662 -13.45 -21.93 -6.29
N PHE A 663 -13.27 -21.91 -7.62
CA PHE A 663 -12.15 -22.60 -8.27
C PHE A 663 -10.78 -22.06 -7.79
N THR A 664 -10.69 -20.74 -7.61
CA THR A 664 -9.46 -20.11 -7.10
C THR A 664 -9.23 -20.42 -5.63
N ALA A 665 -10.29 -20.50 -4.81
CA ALA A 665 -10.21 -20.91 -3.40
C ALA A 665 -9.77 -22.37 -3.25
N ILE A 666 -10.26 -23.27 -4.12
CA ILE A 666 -9.78 -24.66 -4.19
C ILE A 666 -8.28 -24.68 -4.55
N SER A 667 -7.88 -23.89 -5.55
CA SER A 667 -6.48 -23.80 -5.99
C SER A 667 -5.53 -23.32 -4.89
N THR A 668 -5.89 -22.29 -4.12
CA THR A 668 -5.06 -21.80 -3.00
C THR A 668 -5.03 -22.78 -1.83
N SER A 669 -6.14 -23.48 -1.56
CA SER A 669 -6.19 -24.51 -0.52
C SER A 669 -5.33 -25.73 -0.86
N LEU A 670 -5.23 -26.10 -2.15
CA LEU A 670 -4.31 -27.13 -2.62
C LEU A 670 -2.84 -26.72 -2.43
N VAL A 671 -2.50 -25.44 -2.60
CA VAL A 671 -1.16 -24.92 -2.29
C VAL A 671 -0.88 -24.96 -0.78
N SER A 672 -1.86 -24.62 0.07
CA SER A 672 -1.73 -24.73 1.53
C SER A 672 -1.52 -26.16 2.00
N LEU A 673 -2.33 -27.09 1.46
CA LEU A 673 -2.21 -28.53 1.68
C LEU A 673 -0.81 -29.05 1.31
N LEU A 674 -0.33 -28.67 0.13
CA LEU A 674 1.02 -29.01 -0.33
C LEU A 674 2.09 -28.39 0.60
N GLY A 675 1.90 -27.16 1.06
CA GLY A 675 2.72 -26.54 2.11
C GLY A 675 2.81 -27.41 3.36
N CYS A 676 1.68 -27.76 3.97
CA CYS A 676 1.62 -28.64 5.15
C CYS A 676 2.34 -29.98 4.92
N ILE A 677 2.12 -30.63 3.78
CA ILE A 677 2.76 -31.91 3.43
C ILE A 677 4.29 -31.74 3.33
N LEU A 678 4.77 -30.69 2.66
CA LEU A 678 6.20 -30.43 2.54
C LEU A 678 6.86 -30.16 3.91
N VAL A 679 6.15 -29.52 4.85
CA VAL A 679 6.64 -29.27 6.22
C VAL A 679 6.79 -30.56 7.04
N VAL A 680 6.02 -31.60 6.72
CA VAL A 680 6.12 -32.93 7.36
C VAL A 680 7.19 -33.80 6.69
N VAL A 681 7.27 -33.78 5.36
CA VAL A 681 8.13 -34.70 4.57
C VAL A 681 9.58 -34.23 4.45
N ILE A 682 9.84 -32.92 4.40
CA ILE A 682 11.19 -32.38 4.17
C ILE A 682 12.00 -32.27 5.48
N PRO A 683 13.20 -32.88 5.57
CA PRO A 683 14.13 -32.64 6.66
C PRO A 683 14.97 -31.36 6.46
N GLY A 684 15.32 -30.69 7.56
CA GLY A 684 16.27 -29.56 7.58
C GLY A 684 15.74 -28.25 6.98
N THR A 685 16.65 -27.33 6.68
CA THR A 685 16.38 -25.96 6.22
C THR A 685 15.33 -25.79 5.11
N PRO A 686 15.23 -26.66 4.07
CA PRO A 686 14.23 -26.49 3.01
C PRO A 686 12.77 -26.61 3.49
N LYS A 687 12.53 -27.10 4.72
CA LYS A 687 11.23 -27.08 5.41
C LYS A 687 10.60 -25.68 5.50
N LEU A 688 11.41 -24.61 5.47
CA LEU A 688 10.93 -23.22 5.37
C LEU A 688 10.08 -22.96 4.12
N ILE A 689 10.38 -23.61 2.99
CA ILE A 689 9.62 -23.43 1.74
C ILE A 689 8.20 -23.95 1.90
N GLY A 690 8.04 -25.16 2.48
CA GLY A 690 6.73 -25.69 2.84
C GLY A 690 5.98 -24.79 3.83
N PHE A 691 6.70 -24.24 4.81
CA PHE A 691 6.12 -23.35 5.82
C PHE A 691 5.55 -22.07 5.18
N TYR A 692 6.29 -21.42 4.27
CA TYR A 692 5.77 -20.25 3.54
C TYR A 692 4.61 -20.59 2.58
N LEU A 693 4.59 -21.79 2.00
CA LEU A 693 3.47 -22.25 1.17
C LEU A 693 2.18 -22.52 1.97
N ALA A 694 2.29 -22.91 3.24
CA ALA A 694 1.12 -23.05 4.13
C ALA A 694 0.41 -21.71 4.41
N TRP A 695 1.05 -20.57 4.19
CA TRP A 695 0.37 -19.27 4.25
C TRP A 695 -0.50 -18.95 3.02
N ALA A 696 -0.60 -19.86 2.05
CA ALA A 696 -1.61 -19.81 1.00
C ALA A 696 -3.05 -19.83 1.56
N MET A 697 -3.25 -20.36 2.77
CA MET A 697 -4.54 -20.34 3.49
C MET A 697 -5.16 -18.94 3.58
N THR A 698 -4.35 -17.87 3.67
CA THR A 698 -4.83 -16.49 3.79
C THR A 698 -5.59 -16.06 2.52
N GLY A 699 -5.16 -16.56 1.36
CA GLY A 699 -5.88 -16.40 0.10
C GLY A 699 -7.21 -17.14 0.06
N THR A 700 -7.27 -18.34 0.65
CA THR A 700 -8.52 -19.11 0.80
C THR A 700 -9.52 -18.37 1.70
N GLY A 701 -9.09 -17.89 2.88
CA GLY A 701 -9.94 -17.14 3.80
C GLY A 701 -10.54 -15.87 3.17
N ALA A 702 -9.74 -15.10 2.44
CA ALA A 702 -10.21 -13.93 1.69
C ALA A 702 -11.28 -14.27 0.64
N LEU A 703 -11.14 -15.41 -0.05
CA LEU A 703 -12.10 -15.87 -1.05
C LEU A 703 -13.38 -16.44 -0.41
N ILE A 704 -13.32 -17.09 0.75
CA ILE A 704 -14.51 -17.52 1.51
C ILE A 704 -15.36 -16.29 1.92
N GLN A 705 -14.73 -15.24 2.47
CA GLN A 705 -15.43 -13.98 2.79
C GLN A 705 -16.04 -13.32 1.53
N THR A 706 -15.30 -13.35 0.41
CA THR A 706 -15.77 -12.84 -0.88
C THR A 706 -16.96 -13.62 -1.42
N LEU A 707 -17.03 -14.94 -1.19
CA LEU A 707 -18.14 -15.81 -1.58
C LEU A 707 -19.43 -15.43 -0.84
N VAL A 708 -19.35 -15.24 0.49
CA VAL A 708 -20.48 -14.79 1.32
C VAL A 708 -20.98 -13.41 0.86
N SER A 709 -20.07 -12.45 0.67
CA SER A 709 -20.47 -11.09 0.33
C SER A 709 -21.13 -10.96 -1.06
N ASN A 710 -20.73 -11.79 -2.03
CA ASN A 710 -21.28 -11.77 -3.38
C ASN A 710 -22.57 -12.58 -3.57
N ASN A 711 -22.77 -13.66 -2.81
CA ASN A 711 -23.82 -14.65 -3.09
C ASN A 711 -24.98 -14.64 -2.10
N VAL A 712 -24.92 -13.84 -1.02
CA VAL A 712 -26.00 -13.68 -0.04
C VAL A 712 -26.68 -12.31 -0.21
N SER A 713 -28.01 -12.34 -0.41
CA SER A 713 -28.89 -11.16 -0.48
C SER A 713 -29.91 -11.17 0.68
N GLY A 714 -30.54 -10.02 0.93
CA GLY A 714 -31.37 -9.76 2.11
C GLY A 714 -30.54 -9.24 3.28
N TYR A 715 -30.90 -8.08 3.84
CA TYR A 715 -30.12 -7.39 4.86
C TYR A 715 -29.96 -8.23 6.14
N THR A 716 -31.07 -8.76 6.68
CA THR A 716 -31.03 -9.59 7.90
C THR A 716 -30.28 -10.90 7.65
N LYS A 717 -30.51 -11.53 6.48
CA LYS A 717 -29.79 -12.75 6.05
C LYS A 717 -28.28 -12.54 6.00
N LYS A 718 -27.83 -11.44 5.41
CA LYS A 718 -26.40 -11.12 5.24
C LYS A 718 -25.71 -10.78 6.58
N VAL A 719 -26.38 -10.07 7.48
CA VAL A 719 -25.88 -9.83 8.84
C VAL A 719 -25.74 -11.14 9.62
N PHE A 720 -26.75 -12.03 9.54
CA PHE A 720 -26.69 -13.35 10.18
C PHE A 720 -25.54 -14.21 9.65
N TYR A 721 -25.40 -14.33 8.31
CA TYR A 721 -24.29 -15.04 7.68
C TYR A 721 -22.91 -14.53 8.17
N ASN A 722 -22.69 -13.22 8.19
CA ASN A 722 -21.42 -12.64 8.64
C ASN A 722 -21.18 -12.85 10.15
N GLY A 723 -22.22 -12.73 10.98
CA GLY A 723 -22.14 -12.99 12.42
C GLY A 723 -21.79 -14.44 12.75
N THR A 724 -22.45 -15.41 12.11
CA THR A 724 -22.10 -16.83 12.29
C THR A 724 -20.72 -17.15 11.73
N ASN A 725 -20.30 -16.49 10.64
CA ASN A 725 -18.96 -16.66 10.07
C ASN A 725 -17.85 -16.12 11.01
N MET A 726 -18.11 -15.03 11.76
CA MET A 726 -17.23 -14.56 12.83
C MET A 726 -17.11 -15.57 13.98
N VAL A 727 -18.21 -16.19 14.41
CA VAL A 727 -18.18 -17.25 15.44
C VAL A 727 -17.36 -18.45 14.94
N ALA A 728 -17.60 -18.92 13.71
CA ALA A 728 -16.81 -19.96 13.06
C ALA A 728 -15.30 -19.62 13.02
N MET A 729 -14.94 -18.38 12.67
CA MET A 729 -13.56 -17.90 12.67
C MET A 729 -12.92 -18.01 14.06
N THR A 730 -13.63 -17.59 15.11
CA THR A 730 -13.11 -17.64 16.49
C THR A 730 -12.95 -19.07 17.02
N LEU A 731 -13.90 -19.96 16.71
CA LEU A 731 -13.83 -21.38 17.10
C LEU A 731 -12.66 -22.10 16.43
N GLY A 732 -12.45 -21.89 15.13
CA GLY A 732 -11.31 -22.48 14.43
C GLY A 732 -9.97 -22.00 15.01
N ASN A 733 -9.81 -20.69 15.20
CA ASN A 733 -8.58 -20.15 15.80
C ASN A 733 -8.37 -20.56 17.27
N PHE A 734 -9.44 -20.86 18.02
CA PHE A 734 -9.33 -21.45 19.37
C PHE A 734 -8.81 -22.89 19.32
N ILE A 735 -9.28 -23.71 18.38
CA ILE A 735 -8.87 -25.13 18.24
C ILE A 735 -7.44 -25.26 17.71
N GLY A 736 -7.02 -24.39 16.79
CA GLY A 736 -5.72 -24.44 16.12
C GLY A 736 -4.50 -24.68 17.04
N PRO A 737 -4.23 -23.81 18.02
CA PRO A 737 -3.12 -23.96 18.96
C PRO A 737 -3.21 -25.22 19.83
N LEU A 738 -4.41 -25.69 20.19
CA LEU A 738 -4.60 -26.89 21.02
C LEU A 738 -4.13 -28.18 20.33
N MET A 739 -4.05 -28.19 19.00
CA MET A 739 -3.52 -29.34 18.25
C MET A 739 -1.98 -29.45 18.34
N MET A 740 -1.28 -28.39 18.75
CA MET A 740 0.17 -28.37 18.95
C MET A 740 0.53 -28.98 20.31
N THR A 741 0.59 -30.31 20.36
CA THR A 741 0.88 -31.07 21.59
C THR A 741 2.38 -31.10 21.89
N GLU A 742 2.74 -30.85 23.15
CA GLU A 742 4.12 -30.84 23.68
C GLU A 742 4.91 -32.12 23.38
N ASN A 743 4.26 -33.29 23.42
CA ASN A 743 4.85 -34.60 23.10
C ASN A 743 5.44 -34.73 21.68
N GLN A 744 5.20 -33.75 20.80
CA GLN A 744 5.71 -33.73 19.42
C GLN A 744 6.61 -32.51 19.13
N ALA A 745 6.95 -31.72 20.14
CA ALA A 745 7.92 -30.62 20.00
C ALA A 745 9.32 -31.17 19.61
N PRO A 746 10.12 -30.42 18.83
CA PRO A 746 9.82 -29.12 18.21
C PRO A 746 9.21 -29.24 16.79
N HIS A 747 8.98 -30.46 16.29
CA HIS A 747 8.58 -30.68 14.89
C HIS A 747 7.06 -30.62 14.65
N TYR A 748 6.25 -30.85 15.70
CA TYR A 748 4.79 -30.79 15.75
C TYR A 748 4.07 -31.50 14.58
N THR A 749 4.58 -32.66 14.18
CA THR A 749 4.15 -33.35 12.96
C THR A 749 2.66 -33.72 12.95
N GLY A 750 2.10 -34.18 14.07
CA GLY A 750 0.68 -34.53 14.18
C GLY A 750 -0.25 -33.32 14.05
N ALA A 751 0.13 -32.16 14.57
CA ALA A 751 -0.63 -30.92 14.39
C ALA A 751 -0.70 -30.51 12.91
N ILE A 752 0.44 -30.57 12.23
CA ILE A 752 0.57 -30.18 10.82
C ILE A 752 -0.12 -31.19 9.89
N ILE A 753 -0.10 -32.49 10.22
CA ILE A 753 -0.96 -33.50 9.57
C ILE A 753 -2.44 -33.17 9.80
N GLY A 754 -2.83 -32.75 11.00
CA GLY A 754 -4.20 -32.27 11.30
C GLY A 754 -4.62 -31.07 10.45
N TYR A 755 -3.71 -30.13 10.18
CA TYR A 755 -3.96 -28.99 9.29
C TYR A 755 -4.02 -29.41 7.80
N ALA A 756 -3.21 -30.39 7.39
CA ALA A 756 -3.32 -30.99 6.06
C ALA A 756 -4.69 -31.68 5.86
N VAL A 757 -5.15 -32.48 6.83
CA VAL A 757 -6.49 -33.08 6.81
C VAL A 757 -7.58 -32.01 6.80
N SER A 758 -7.41 -30.93 7.57
CA SER A 758 -8.35 -29.80 7.60
C SER A 758 -8.47 -29.12 6.24
N ASN A 759 -7.35 -28.90 5.54
CA ASN A 759 -7.34 -28.40 4.15
C ASN A 759 -8.00 -29.35 3.16
N ALA A 760 -7.77 -30.67 3.28
CA ALA A 760 -8.40 -31.66 2.41
C ALA A 760 -9.94 -31.66 2.56
N VAL A 761 -10.45 -31.63 3.80
CA VAL A 761 -11.90 -31.53 4.06
C VAL A 761 -12.46 -30.18 3.60
N LEU A 762 -11.71 -29.08 3.78
CA LEU A 762 -12.09 -27.76 3.28
C LEU A 762 -12.23 -27.74 1.75
N ILE A 763 -11.31 -28.39 1.02
CA ILE A 763 -11.40 -28.52 -0.45
C ILE A 763 -12.68 -29.26 -0.84
N VAL A 764 -13.04 -30.34 -0.15
CA VAL A 764 -14.31 -31.06 -0.37
C VAL A 764 -15.51 -30.14 -0.11
N CYS A 765 -15.50 -29.34 0.96
CA CYS A 765 -16.56 -28.37 1.25
C CYS A 765 -16.71 -27.34 0.12
N LEU A 766 -15.61 -26.77 -0.38
CA LEU A 766 -15.63 -25.83 -1.50
C LEU A 766 -16.15 -26.47 -2.79
N ILE A 767 -15.78 -27.71 -3.08
CA ILE A 767 -16.28 -28.48 -4.23
C ILE A 767 -17.79 -28.70 -4.12
N LEU A 768 -18.30 -29.06 -2.94
CA LEU A 768 -19.74 -29.23 -2.69
C LEU A 768 -20.50 -27.90 -2.86
N ILE A 769 -19.97 -26.79 -2.34
CA ILE A 769 -20.56 -25.45 -2.52
C ILE A 769 -20.62 -25.09 -4.03
N TYR A 770 -19.54 -25.34 -4.78
CA TYR A 770 -19.51 -25.14 -6.23
C TYR A 770 -20.60 -25.95 -6.95
N PHE A 771 -20.77 -27.24 -6.63
CA PHE A 771 -21.80 -28.07 -7.26
C PHE A 771 -23.22 -27.61 -6.92
N ILE A 772 -23.49 -27.22 -5.66
CA ILE A 772 -24.80 -26.70 -5.23
C ILE A 772 -25.12 -25.42 -6.01
N MET A 773 -24.20 -24.45 -6.04
CA MET A 773 -24.39 -23.19 -6.78
C MET A 773 -24.48 -23.41 -8.30
N SER A 774 -23.69 -24.31 -8.87
CA SER A 774 -23.72 -24.59 -10.32
C SER A 774 -25.02 -25.27 -10.75
N LYS A 775 -25.56 -26.18 -9.93
CA LYS A 775 -26.86 -26.83 -10.18
C LYS A 775 -28.01 -25.83 -10.10
N GLU A 776 -27.97 -24.94 -9.12
CA GLU A 776 -29.00 -23.91 -8.94
C GLU A 776 -28.93 -22.83 -10.02
N ASN A 777 -27.73 -22.40 -10.44
CA ASN A 777 -27.55 -21.52 -11.59
C ASN A 777 -28.12 -22.14 -12.88
N ALA A 778 -27.82 -23.42 -13.16
CA ALA A 778 -28.38 -24.12 -14.33
C ALA A 778 -29.92 -24.19 -14.30
N ARG A 779 -30.53 -24.33 -13.11
CA ARG A 779 -31.98 -24.28 -12.92
C ARG A 779 -32.55 -22.87 -13.18
N ARG A 780 -31.86 -21.81 -12.74
CA ARG A 780 -32.29 -20.41 -12.95
C ARG A 780 -32.13 -19.97 -14.41
N THR A 781 -31.02 -20.31 -15.07
CA THR A 781 -30.79 -19.97 -16.48
C THR A 781 -31.74 -20.71 -17.44
N SER A 782 -32.26 -21.89 -17.07
CA SER A 782 -33.27 -22.60 -17.87
C SER A 782 -34.70 -22.08 -17.69
N HIS A 783 -34.97 -21.29 -16.66
CA HIS A 783 -36.30 -20.74 -16.34
C HIS A 783 -36.16 -19.27 -15.89
N PRO A 784 -35.79 -18.35 -16.82
CA PRO A 784 -35.63 -16.93 -16.50
C PRO A 784 -36.99 -16.32 -16.06
N PRO A 785 -37.02 -15.50 -14.99
CA PRO A 785 -38.22 -14.75 -14.61
C PRO A 785 -38.61 -13.67 -15.63
N GLU A 786 -39.90 -13.38 -15.77
CA GLU A 786 -40.43 -12.41 -16.75
C GLU A 786 -40.33 -10.94 -16.29
N SER A 787 -39.93 -10.67 -15.05
CA SER A 787 -39.84 -9.32 -14.48
C SER A 787 -38.51 -9.03 -13.77
N GLU A 788 -38.01 -7.81 -13.96
CA GLU A 788 -36.89 -7.27 -13.18
C GLU A 788 -37.33 -7.06 -11.72
N THR A 789 -36.48 -7.49 -10.78
CA THR A 789 -36.75 -7.34 -9.35
C THR A 789 -36.34 -5.96 -8.85
N ASP A 790 -37.28 -5.26 -8.19
CA ASP A 790 -36.98 -3.99 -7.56
C ASP A 790 -36.02 -4.17 -6.36
N VAL A 791 -34.88 -3.48 -6.42
CA VAL A 791 -33.80 -3.51 -5.42
C VAL A 791 -34.30 -3.03 -4.05
N TYR A 792 -35.36 -2.20 -4.00
CA TYR A 792 -35.93 -1.70 -2.74
C TYR A 792 -36.74 -2.75 -1.95
N LEU A 793 -37.05 -3.92 -2.52
CA LEU A 793 -37.85 -4.96 -1.84
C LEU A 793 -37.07 -5.82 -0.82
N ASP A 794 -35.74 -5.69 -0.72
CA ASP A 794 -34.87 -6.46 0.20
C ASP A 794 -35.13 -7.98 0.18
N LEU A 795 -35.26 -8.53 -1.04
CA LEU A 795 -35.50 -9.95 -1.28
C LEU A 795 -34.23 -10.79 -1.01
N THR A 796 -34.42 -11.97 -0.42
CA THR A 796 -33.32 -12.95 -0.26
C THR A 796 -32.92 -13.55 -1.60
N ASP A 797 -31.73 -14.15 -1.66
CA ASP A 797 -31.22 -14.87 -2.85
C ASP A 797 -31.97 -16.16 -3.19
N LYS A 798 -32.93 -16.57 -2.35
CA LYS A 798 -33.90 -17.65 -2.61
C LYS A 798 -35.23 -17.11 -3.15
N GLN A 799 -35.65 -15.93 -2.68
CA GLN A 799 -36.85 -15.23 -3.13
C GLN A 799 -36.63 -14.60 -4.51
N ASP A 800 -35.51 -13.90 -4.69
CA ASP A 800 -35.10 -13.35 -5.99
C ASP A 800 -34.44 -14.44 -6.85
N ARG A 801 -35.13 -14.81 -7.93
CA ARG A 801 -34.67 -15.79 -8.92
C ARG A 801 -33.77 -15.19 -10.01
N ASN A 802 -33.72 -13.85 -10.14
CA ASN A 802 -32.82 -13.14 -11.06
C ASN A 802 -31.36 -13.16 -10.58
N ILE A 803 -31.13 -13.40 -9.29
CA ILE A 803 -29.77 -13.52 -8.73
C ILE A 803 -29.10 -14.81 -9.23
N ILE A 804 -28.05 -14.66 -10.02
CA ILE A 804 -27.14 -15.73 -10.44
C ILE A 804 -25.94 -15.76 -9.49
N TYR A 805 -25.63 -16.91 -8.91
CA TYR A 805 -24.51 -17.04 -7.98
C TYR A 805 -23.16 -16.97 -8.70
N LYS A 806 -22.21 -16.21 -8.15
CA LYS A 806 -20.83 -16.19 -8.61
C LYS A 806 -20.10 -17.42 -8.08
N LEU A 807 -19.91 -18.39 -8.97
CA LEU A 807 -19.08 -19.61 -8.80
C LEU A 807 -17.63 -19.28 -8.44
#